data_AF-A0A0R3QLL9-F1
#
_entry.id   AF-A0A0R3QLL9-F1
#
_cell.length_a   1.000
_cell.length_b   1.000
_cell.length_c   1.000
_cell.angle_alpha   90.00
_cell.angle_beta   90.00
_cell.angle_gamma   90.00
#
_symmetry.space_group_name_H-M   'P 1'
#
loop_
_entity.id
_entity.type
_entity.pdbx_description
1 polymer ?
#
loop_
_entity_poly.entity_id
_entity_poly.type
_entity_poly.pdbx_seq_one_letter_code
_entity_poly.pdbx_strand_id
1 'polypeptide(L)'
;MDFEKTWFKNPEYVQSVDKSKKLPKPGEKNILITSALPYVNNVPHLGNIVGCVLSADVFSRYCYLKGWRRLFICGTDEYGTATETKAIQEGLTPRQICDKYHAIHAKIYKWFNIDFDHFGRTTTQHQTELTQEIFLKLHKNGFTSTDTVDQLHCDSCSRVFGRSFCMWCPHCHFDDARGDQCDACGKLINAVELINPRCHLCKATPIVKPSNHIFLHLDKLADKVEKHLNEQLNLGKNQWSPNAISIAKSWLKGGLEKRCITRDLKWGVSVPLESFSNKVFYVWFDAPIGYLSITKEYLGEDWSQWWKNPSIVDLYNFVGKVAYFFVPFHDNVAFHAVMFPATQIGTGDNYTVVNRLCATEYLNYESMKFSKHGFAFLFDIFQSRGTGVFGDMAAETGIDADIWRFYLLYIRPETQDTSFSWDDFSLKVNTELLNNLGNFVNRALIFLSKYFDGVVPDMHLQEQDKALLAQVSSDLSDFDLCLSSVKLRDGIVKVLSISRHGNLYIQSTQPWVLIKGSENDRKRAGTVIGIVANLAYLIAVMLYPYMPSISAKIREHCGHLALASLPSTPIAFLKPGHKIGEPKPLFVKMEKSAIDDFKKKFGSASESIINEQVKKKKIINEKKKTKNEEKDNNERLIKDVASSSVYSTLLTNQKKIDSLLKVASMKLEQRRAQFEKVKLQEENEQALQLRAEIERLKAKLIELETMGGIKQVSGIPVFEKSFLVKTNNDLTPSVQMEKSNEQNVNEVRILRKEVKDRNESAKSKKGGSKNEEVDEVDIGRLDIRVGRILKVEKHADADSLYVEQMDVGEDKPRTVVSGLVRHVPIEQMQNRLVICVCNLKPVKMRGIESQGMVLCASTPEKVELIEFDESCIPGQPVTCEGYKRRPDPVLNPKKKIWEGVAPDLKVNFEGRVVYKGQPLLVNGLSPLLAPSLRNVPVK
;
A
#
# COMPACT_ATOMS: atom_id res chain seq x y z
N MET A 1 -23.38 -8.39 -31.05
CA MET A 1 -24.39 -8.68 -30.00
C MET A 1 -25.67 -7.99 -30.44
N ASP A 2 -26.81 -8.69 -30.48
CA ASP A 2 -28.09 -8.12 -30.92
C ASP A 2 -28.73 -7.31 -29.78
N PHE A 3 -28.32 -6.05 -29.65
CA PHE A 3 -28.76 -5.18 -28.55
C PHE A 3 -30.25 -4.86 -28.61
N GLU A 4 -30.89 -4.95 -29.77
CA GLU A 4 -32.33 -4.73 -29.90
C GLU A 4 -33.12 -5.85 -29.20
N LYS A 5 -32.60 -7.08 -29.17
CA LYS A 5 -33.20 -8.17 -28.39
C LYS A 5 -32.81 -8.17 -26.92
N THR A 6 -31.55 -7.85 -26.59
CA THR A 6 -31.09 -7.93 -25.20
C THR A 6 -31.53 -6.74 -24.36
N TRP A 7 -31.59 -5.53 -24.93
CA TRP A 7 -31.91 -4.30 -24.19
C TRP A 7 -33.32 -4.34 -23.59
N PHE A 8 -34.31 -4.89 -24.31
CA PHE A 8 -35.70 -4.97 -23.83
C PHE A 8 -36.03 -6.27 -23.08
N LYS A 9 -35.01 -7.08 -22.73
CA LYS A 9 -35.21 -8.27 -21.89
C LYS A 9 -35.71 -7.86 -20.50
N ASN A 10 -36.65 -8.64 -19.95
CA ASN A 10 -37.14 -8.40 -18.60
C ASN A 10 -36.00 -8.59 -17.57
N PRO A 11 -35.85 -7.66 -16.60
CA PRO A 11 -34.90 -7.81 -15.51
C PRO A 11 -35.32 -8.94 -14.57
N GLU A 12 -34.32 -9.64 -14.05
CA GLU A 12 -34.48 -10.57 -12.94
C GLU A 12 -34.13 -9.83 -11.64
N TYR A 13 -34.80 -10.17 -10.55
CA TYR A 13 -34.62 -9.52 -9.25
C TYR A 13 -34.11 -10.51 -8.22
N VAL A 14 -33.29 -10.00 -7.30
CA VAL A 14 -32.74 -10.84 -6.24
C VAL A 14 -33.86 -11.25 -5.30
N GLN A 15 -34.02 -12.55 -5.08
CA GLN A 15 -34.98 -13.08 -4.13
C GLN A 15 -34.37 -13.15 -2.74
N SER A 16 -35.08 -12.63 -1.73
CA SER A 16 -34.67 -12.82 -0.34
C SER A 16 -34.90 -14.28 0.06
N VAL A 17 -33.84 -15.02 0.31
CA VAL A 17 -33.93 -16.34 0.95
C VAL A 17 -34.26 -16.12 2.43
N ASP A 18 -35.32 -16.75 2.92
CA ASP A 18 -35.70 -16.69 4.33
C ASP A 18 -34.51 -17.07 5.22
N LYS A 19 -34.23 -16.22 6.22
CA LYS A 19 -33.17 -16.41 7.21
C LYS A 19 -33.32 -17.74 7.94
N SER A 20 -34.55 -18.23 8.10
CA SER A 20 -34.82 -19.50 8.78
C SER A 20 -34.38 -20.75 8.02
N LYS A 21 -34.05 -20.65 6.71
CA LYS A 21 -33.67 -21.81 5.86
C LYS A 21 -32.60 -21.47 4.80
N LYS A 22 -31.48 -20.87 5.21
CA LYS A 22 -30.27 -20.69 4.37
C LYS A 22 -29.41 -21.95 4.32
N LEU A 23 -29.99 -23.07 3.89
CA LEU A 23 -29.28 -24.34 3.73
C LEU A 23 -28.73 -24.51 2.31
N PRO A 24 -27.62 -25.24 2.14
CA PRO A 24 -27.06 -25.52 0.82
C PRO A 24 -27.99 -26.45 0.05
N LYS A 25 -28.07 -26.27 -1.27
CA LYS A 25 -28.94 -27.07 -2.15
C LYS A 25 -28.13 -27.72 -3.27
N PRO A 26 -28.30 -29.04 -3.51
CA PRO A 26 -27.65 -29.71 -4.62
C PRO A 26 -28.02 -29.09 -5.97
N GLY A 27 -27.04 -28.99 -6.88
CA GLY A 27 -27.23 -28.39 -8.21
C GLY A 27 -27.21 -26.86 -8.26
N GLU A 28 -27.22 -26.19 -7.09
CA GLU A 28 -27.04 -24.74 -6.97
C GLU A 28 -25.64 -24.43 -6.44
N LYS A 29 -25.17 -23.19 -6.65
CA LYS A 29 -23.87 -22.73 -6.14
C LYS A 29 -24.01 -22.28 -4.68
N ASN A 30 -23.41 -23.04 -3.77
CA ASN A 30 -23.47 -22.78 -2.32
C ASN A 30 -22.12 -22.27 -1.81
N ILE A 31 -22.10 -21.03 -1.34
CA ILE A 31 -20.89 -20.31 -0.95
C ILE A 31 -20.90 -20.03 0.55
N LEU A 32 -19.97 -20.66 1.26
CA LEU A 32 -19.71 -20.37 2.66
C LEU A 32 -18.61 -19.32 2.74
N ILE A 33 -18.88 -18.21 3.41
CA ILE A 33 -17.97 -17.08 3.53
C ILE A 33 -17.66 -16.88 5.00
N THR A 34 -16.38 -16.79 5.31
CA THR A 34 -15.91 -16.42 6.64
C THR A 34 -14.94 -15.26 6.57
N SER A 35 -14.95 -14.45 7.61
CA SER A 35 -13.93 -13.42 7.82
C SER A 35 -13.17 -13.73 9.10
N ALA A 36 -11.86 -13.51 9.09
CA ALA A 36 -10.99 -13.72 10.25
C ALA A 36 -11.62 -13.12 11.52
N LEU A 37 -11.75 -13.94 12.57
CA LEU A 37 -12.35 -13.51 13.83
C LEU A 37 -11.48 -12.41 14.46
N PRO A 38 -11.97 -11.16 14.59
CA PRO A 38 -11.23 -10.13 15.30
C PRO A 38 -11.05 -10.50 16.77
N TYR A 39 -9.83 -10.32 17.28
CA TYR A 39 -9.56 -10.37 18.71
C TYR A 39 -10.39 -9.31 19.45
N VAL A 40 -11.17 -9.75 20.43
CA VAL A 40 -12.15 -8.91 21.15
C VAL A 40 -11.48 -7.80 21.96
N ASN A 41 -10.24 -8.00 22.41
CA ASN A 41 -9.57 -7.08 23.32
C ASN A 41 -9.13 -5.75 22.67
N ASN A 42 -9.32 -5.59 21.36
CA ASN A 42 -8.86 -4.42 20.61
C ASN A 42 -9.94 -3.87 19.67
N VAL A 43 -10.35 -2.60 19.87
CA VAL A 43 -11.18 -1.89 18.86
C VAL A 43 -10.49 -1.93 17.49
N PRO A 44 -11.18 -2.35 16.42
CA PRO A 44 -10.60 -2.56 15.10
C PRO A 44 -10.32 -1.21 14.41
N HIS A 45 -9.18 -1.13 13.73
CA HIS A 45 -8.84 0.00 12.86
C HIS A 45 -9.21 -0.26 11.40
N LEU A 46 -9.13 0.76 10.55
CA LEU A 46 -9.51 0.65 9.13
C LEU A 46 -8.78 -0.49 8.39
N GLY A 47 -7.55 -0.78 8.78
CA GLY A 47 -6.76 -1.90 8.24
C GLY A 47 -7.36 -3.27 8.54
N ASN A 48 -7.84 -3.51 9.77
CA ASN A 48 -8.53 -4.75 10.10
C ASN A 48 -9.84 -4.87 9.32
N ILE A 49 -10.55 -3.75 9.18
CA ILE A 49 -11.85 -3.68 8.49
C ILE A 49 -11.67 -4.04 7.01
N VAL A 50 -10.78 -3.34 6.30
CA VAL A 50 -10.57 -3.58 4.86
C VAL A 50 -9.99 -4.97 4.58
N GLY A 51 -9.05 -5.45 5.39
CA GLY A 51 -8.38 -6.73 5.14
C GLY A 51 -9.26 -7.96 5.37
N CYS A 52 -10.27 -7.82 6.23
CA CYS A 52 -11.12 -8.95 6.64
C CYS A 52 -12.59 -8.66 6.29
N VAL A 53 -13.33 -8.03 7.20
CA VAL A 53 -14.80 -8.00 7.18
C VAL A 53 -15.39 -7.25 6.00
N LEU A 54 -14.78 -6.14 5.57
CA LEU A 54 -15.27 -5.34 4.45
C LEU A 54 -15.01 -6.04 3.11
N SER A 55 -13.86 -6.71 2.96
CA SER A 55 -13.58 -7.52 1.76
C SER A 55 -14.56 -8.68 1.63
N ALA A 56 -14.82 -9.38 2.74
CA ALA A 56 -15.78 -10.49 2.77
C ALA A 56 -17.21 -10.02 2.47
N ASP A 57 -17.61 -8.86 3.00
CA ASP A 57 -18.93 -8.27 2.76
C ASP A 57 -19.19 -7.95 1.29
N VAL A 58 -18.21 -7.35 0.60
CA VAL A 58 -18.33 -7.05 -0.84
C VAL A 58 -18.55 -8.34 -1.64
N PHE A 59 -17.75 -9.37 -1.38
CA PHE A 59 -17.90 -10.65 -2.08
C PHE A 59 -19.23 -11.33 -1.75
N SER A 60 -19.67 -11.24 -0.49
CA SER A 60 -20.95 -11.75 -0.02
C SER A 60 -22.14 -11.07 -0.72
N ARG A 61 -22.12 -9.73 -0.82
CA ARG A 61 -23.13 -8.96 -1.56
C ARG A 61 -23.09 -9.24 -3.06
N TYR A 62 -21.93 -9.50 -3.64
CA TYR A 62 -21.81 -9.96 -5.02
C TYR A 62 -22.47 -11.33 -5.22
N CYS A 63 -22.23 -12.29 -4.33
CA CYS A 63 -22.92 -13.59 -4.37
C CYS A 63 -24.44 -13.43 -4.31
N TYR A 64 -24.92 -12.47 -3.50
CA TYR A 64 -26.34 -12.12 -3.45
C TYR A 64 -26.86 -11.59 -4.80
N LEU A 65 -26.13 -10.71 -5.48
CA LEU A 65 -26.49 -10.23 -6.83
C LEU A 65 -26.52 -11.32 -7.90
N LYS A 66 -25.70 -12.36 -7.74
CA LYS A 66 -25.68 -13.52 -8.65
C LYS A 66 -26.79 -14.53 -8.34
N GLY A 67 -27.56 -14.32 -7.27
CA GLY A 67 -28.56 -15.28 -6.81
C GLY A 67 -27.96 -16.57 -6.26
N TRP A 68 -26.68 -16.58 -5.86
CA TRP A 68 -26.04 -17.74 -5.25
C TRP A 68 -26.48 -17.90 -3.80
N ARG A 69 -26.57 -19.15 -3.33
CA ARG A 69 -26.81 -19.43 -1.92
C ARG A 69 -25.55 -19.05 -1.16
N ARG A 70 -25.66 -18.14 -0.21
CA ARG A 70 -24.54 -17.71 0.62
C ARG A 70 -24.84 -17.84 2.10
N LEU A 71 -23.80 -18.13 2.88
CA LEU A 71 -23.78 -17.99 4.32
C LEU A 71 -22.51 -17.25 4.73
N PHE A 72 -22.65 -16.04 5.28
CA PHE A 72 -21.55 -15.18 5.71
C PHE A 72 -21.49 -15.06 7.22
N ILE A 73 -20.47 -15.69 7.81
CA ILE A 73 -20.29 -15.84 9.25
C ILE A 73 -19.01 -15.15 9.72
N CYS A 74 -19.08 -14.47 10.87
CA CYS A 74 -17.94 -13.96 11.61
C CYS A 74 -18.30 -13.87 13.09
N GLY A 75 -17.39 -13.41 13.93
CA GLY A 75 -17.59 -13.25 15.36
C GLY A 75 -16.34 -12.72 16.04
N THR A 76 -16.37 -12.62 17.36
CA THR A 76 -15.21 -12.21 18.15
C THR A 76 -14.41 -13.41 18.67
N ASP A 77 -13.09 -13.34 18.54
CA ASP A 77 -12.16 -14.25 19.22
C ASP A 77 -11.86 -13.71 20.62
N GLU A 78 -12.21 -14.49 21.64
CA GLU A 78 -12.34 -14.02 23.01
C GLU A 78 -11.39 -14.69 24.01
N TYR A 79 -10.79 -15.82 23.67
CA TYR A 79 -9.93 -16.58 24.58
C TYR A 79 -8.47 -16.12 24.57
N GLY A 80 -7.71 -16.58 25.57
CA GLY A 80 -6.26 -16.39 25.62
C GLY A 80 -5.77 -15.34 26.61
N THR A 81 -4.44 -15.30 26.77
CA THR A 81 -3.75 -14.51 27.81
C THR A 81 -3.95 -13.01 27.65
N ALA A 82 -4.12 -12.52 26.43
CA ALA A 82 -4.29 -11.10 26.15
C ALA A 82 -5.61 -10.58 26.74
N THR A 83 -6.68 -11.39 26.69
CA THR A 83 -7.97 -11.08 27.31
C THR A 83 -7.85 -11.05 28.83
N GLU A 84 -7.22 -12.05 29.45
CA GLU A 84 -7.02 -12.05 30.92
C GLU A 84 -6.22 -10.83 31.38
N THR A 85 -5.15 -10.49 30.66
CA THR A 85 -4.29 -9.34 30.98
C THR A 85 -5.07 -8.04 30.89
N LYS A 86 -5.85 -7.86 29.81
CA LYS A 86 -6.64 -6.65 29.60
C LYS A 86 -7.80 -6.55 30.60
N ALA A 87 -8.41 -7.67 30.98
CA ALA A 87 -9.43 -7.74 32.00
C ALA A 87 -8.89 -7.24 33.36
N ILE A 88 -7.71 -7.70 33.77
CA ILE A 88 -7.04 -7.25 35.00
C ILE A 88 -6.73 -5.74 34.95
N GLN A 89 -6.24 -5.24 33.81
CA GLN A 89 -5.95 -3.82 33.62
C GLN A 89 -7.18 -2.93 33.75
N GLU A 90 -8.35 -3.39 33.30
CA GLU A 90 -9.61 -2.63 33.40
C GLU A 90 -10.39 -2.93 34.69
N GLY A 91 -9.86 -3.78 35.58
CA GLY A 91 -10.56 -4.19 36.81
C GLY A 91 -11.83 -5.00 36.54
N LEU A 92 -11.88 -5.74 35.42
CA LEU A 92 -13.02 -6.54 34.99
C LEU A 92 -12.67 -8.04 34.98
N THR A 93 -13.69 -8.89 34.96
CA THR A 93 -13.51 -10.31 34.63
C THR A 93 -13.31 -10.51 33.12
N PRO A 94 -12.66 -11.60 32.67
CA PRO A 94 -12.52 -11.91 31.25
C PRO A 94 -13.86 -11.93 30.50
N ARG A 95 -14.92 -12.47 31.10
CA ARG A 95 -16.25 -12.46 30.47
C ARG A 95 -16.81 -11.06 30.27
N GLN A 96 -16.73 -10.20 31.30
CA GLN A 96 -17.24 -8.83 31.23
C GLN A 96 -16.51 -7.99 30.18
N ILE A 97 -15.19 -8.14 30.05
CA ILE A 97 -14.46 -7.40 29.01
C ILE A 97 -14.82 -7.91 27.61
N CYS A 98 -14.97 -9.22 27.41
CA CYS A 98 -15.44 -9.79 26.15
C CYS A 98 -16.84 -9.27 25.79
N ASP A 99 -17.77 -9.25 26.75
CA ASP A 99 -19.14 -8.74 26.52
C ASP A 99 -19.14 -7.27 26.11
N LYS A 100 -18.34 -6.44 26.81
CA LYS A 100 -18.16 -5.01 26.49
C LYS A 100 -17.65 -4.81 25.07
N TYR A 101 -16.56 -5.48 24.70
CA TYR A 101 -15.93 -5.25 23.41
C TYR A 101 -16.63 -5.95 22.25
N HIS A 102 -17.27 -7.10 22.45
CA HIS A 102 -18.12 -7.73 21.45
C HIS A 102 -19.22 -6.75 20.97
N ALA A 103 -19.87 -6.06 21.91
CA ALA A 103 -20.85 -5.03 21.58
C ALA A 103 -20.25 -3.85 20.80
N ILE A 104 -19.02 -3.44 21.10
CA ILE A 104 -18.29 -2.40 20.36
C ILE A 104 -18.02 -2.86 18.92
N HIS A 105 -17.50 -4.07 18.72
CA HIS A 105 -17.26 -4.63 17.38
C HIS A 105 -18.55 -4.71 16.57
N ALA A 106 -19.62 -5.27 17.15
CA ALA A 106 -20.93 -5.37 16.51
C ALA A 106 -21.47 -3.99 16.09
N LYS A 107 -21.33 -2.97 16.95
CA LYS A 107 -21.73 -1.58 16.64
C LYS A 107 -20.93 -1.00 15.47
N ILE A 108 -19.62 -1.19 15.46
CA ILE A 108 -18.74 -0.71 14.39
C ILE A 108 -19.09 -1.37 13.05
N TYR A 109 -19.21 -2.70 13.02
CA TYR A 109 -19.51 -3.41 11.79
C TYR A 109 -20.91 -3.13 11.27
N LYS A 110 -21.89 -2.92 12.17
CA LYS A 110 -23.23 -2.44 11.79
C LYS A 110 -23.17 -1.05 11.17
N TRP A 111 -22.37 -0.13 11.71
CA TRP A 111 -22.20 1.22 11.14
C TRP A 111 -21.51 1.19 9.76
N PHE A 112 -20.47 0.36 9.59
CA PHE A 112 -19.85 0.09 8.29
C PHE A 112 -20.73 -0.69 7.31
N ASN A 113 -21.98 -1.00 7.69
CA ASN A 113 -22.96 -1.73 6.89
C ASN A 113 -22.42 -3.09 6.41
N ILE A 114 -21.82 -3.85 7.33
CA ILE A 114 -21.40 -5.24 7.07
C ILE A 114 -22.62 -6.16 7.27
N ASP A 115 -22.98 -6.90 6.22
CA ASP A 115 -24.18 -7.74 6.16
C ASP A 115 -23.87 -9.20 6.49
N PHE A 116 -23.45 -9.43 7.73
CA PHE A 116 -23.30 -10.78 8.28
C PHE A 116 -24.66 -11.47 8.35
N ASP A 117 -24.70 -12.76 8.00
CA ASP A 117 -25.86 -13.60 8.30
C ASP A 117 -25.96 -13.84 9.80
N HIS A 118 -24.81 -14.04 10.44
CA HIS A 118 -24.68 -14.09 11.89
C HIS A 118 -23.29 -13.62 12.35
N PHE A 119 -23.26 -12.81 13.41
CA PHE A 119 -22.04 -12.34 14.07
C PHE A 119 -22.01 -12.86 15.51
N GLY A 120 -21.32 -13.98 15.72
CA GLY A 120 -21.31 -14.72 17.00
C GLY A 120 -20.06 -14.52 17.83
N ARG A 121 -19.76 -15.50 18.69
CA ARG A 121 -18.70 -15.44 19.71
C ARG A 121 -18.05 -16.80 19.91
N THR A 122 -16.77 -16.83 20.28
CA THR A 122 -16.11 -18.10 20.64
C THR A 122 -16.40 -18.57 22.07
N THR A 123 -16.89 -17.71 22.96
CA THR A 123 -17.18 -18.08 24.36
C THR A 123 -18.57 -18.68 24.56
N THR A 124 -18.87 -19.76 23.83
CA THR A 124 -20.17 -20.47 23.85
C THR A 124 -20.02 -21.93 24.23
N GLN A 125 -21.13 -22.54 24.66
CA GLN A 125 -21.16 -23.97 24.95
C GLN A 125 -20.88 -24.81 23.70
N HIS A 126 -21.40 -24.39 22.54
CA HIS A 126 -21.14 -25.05 21.26
C HIS A 126 -19.66 -25.06 20.88
N GLN A 127 -18.91 -23.98 21.17
CA GLN A 127 -17.45 -23.96 20.99
C GLN A 127 -16.78 -25.06 21.82
N THR A 128 -17.16 -25.16 23.09
CA THR A 128 -16.57 -26.15 24.03
C THR A 128 -16.82 -27.56 23.52
N GLU A 129 -18.07 -27.88 23.17
CA GLU A 129 -18.47 -29.20 22.67
C GLU A 129 -17.72 -29.58 21.39
N LEU A 130 -17.71 -28.72 20.38
CA LEU A 130 -17.08 -28.99 19.08
C LEU A 130 -15.56 -29.08 19.19
N THR A 131 -14.94 -28.21 19.99
CA THR A 131 -13.49 -28.24 20.21
C THR A 131 -13.08 -29.54 20.89
N GLN A 132 -13.82 -29.95 21.93
CA GLN A 132 -13.57 -31.23 22.61
C GLN A 132 -13.83 -32.42 21.69
N GLU A 133 -14.89 -32.41 20.88
CA GLU A 133 -15.17 -33.47 19.90
C GLU A 133 -14.01 -33.62 18.89
N ILE A 134 -13.58 -32.52 18.27
CA ILE A 134 -12.49 -32.50 17.29
C ILE A 134 -11.19 -32.99 17.93
N PHE A 135 -10.88 -32.50 19.14
CA PHE A 135 -9.71 -32.94 19.89
C PHE A 135 -9.74 -34.45 20.19
N LEU A 136 -10.84 -34.98 20.72
CA LEU A 136 -10.95 -36.39 21.07
C LEU A 136 -10.80 -37.30 19.85
N LYS A 137 -11.31 -36.89 18.67
CA LYS A 137 -11.08 -37.61 17.41
C LYS A 137 -9.62 -37.59 16.99
N LEU A 138 -8.95 -36.44 17.04
CA LEU A 138 -7.52 -36.33 16.75
C LEU A 138 -6.68 -37.18 17.70
N HIS A 139 -7.04 -37.19 18.98
CA HIS A 139 -6.39 -37.99 20.01
C HIS A 139 -6.53 -39.49 19.72
N LYS A 140 -7.77 -39.95 19.46
CA LYS A 140 -8.08 -41.34 19.09
C LYS A 140 -7.36 -41.80 17.82
N ASN A 141 -7.19 -40.90 16.85
CA ASN A 141 -6.51 -41.19 15.59
C ASN A 141 -4.97 -41.16 15.69
N GLY A 142 -4.40 -40.91 16.88
CA GLY A 142 -2.95 -40.92 17.10
C GLY A 142 -2.22 -39.66 16.60
N PHE A 143 -2.95 -38.56 16.36
CA PHE A 143 -2.41 -37.28 15.93
C PHE A 143 -2.06 -36.33 17.07
N THR A 144 -2.06 -36.81 18.32
CA THR A 144 -1.61 -36.02 19.46
C THR A 144 -0.61 -36.79 20.33
N SER A 145 0.37 -36.11 20.90
CA SER A 145 1.26 -36.63 21.94
C SER A 145 1.20 -35.77 23.21
N THR A 146 1.62 -36.35 24.34
CA THR A 146 1.87 -35.59 25.56
C THR A 146 3.37 -35.53 25.79
N ASP A 147 3.90 -34.33 25.93
CA ASP A 147 5.30 -34.10 26.31
C ASP A 147 5.36 -33.14 27.50
N THR A 148 6.41 -33.27 28.31
CA THR A 148 6.69 -32.36 29.42
C THR A 148 7.55 -31.21 28.91
N VAL A 149 7.14 -29.97 29.23
CA VAL A 149 7.86 -28.76 28.87
C VAL A 149 8.23 -28.00 30.13
N ASP A 150 9.49 -27.61 30.25
CA ASP A 150 9.96 -26.76 31.33
C ASP A 150 9.49 -25.32 31.12
N GLN A 151 8.81 -24.77 32.11
CA GLN A 151 8.27 -23.42 32.07
C GLN A 151 8.65 -22.62 33.31
N LEU A 152 8.84 -21.31 33.14
CA LEU A 152 9.04 -20.40 34.26
C LEU A 152 7.72 -20.13 34.98
N HIS A 153 7.67 -20.48 36.26
CA HIS A 153 6.54 -20.26 37.16
C HIS A 153 6.87 -19.20 38.21
N CYS A 154 6.02 -18.18 38.36
CA CYS A 154 6.14 -17.22 39.44
C CYS A 154 5.24 -17.66 40.61
N ASP A 155 5.83 -18.08 41.74
CA ASP A 155 5.07 -18.50 42.92
C ASP A 155 4.25 -17.35 43.53
N SER A 156 4.83 -16.14 43.59
CA SER A 156 4.15 -14.95 44.11
C SER A 156 2.89 -14.56 43.32
N CYS A 157 2.89 -14.78 42.01
CA CYS A 157 1.71 -14.54 41.16
C CYS A 157 0.87 -15.81 40.94
N SER A 158 1.36 -16.99 41.38
CA SER A 158 0.78 -18.31 41.15
C SER A 158 0.40 -18.54 39.68
N ARG A 159 1.27 -18.13 38.74
CA ARG A 159 1.03 -18.15 37.30
C ARG A 159 2.32 -18.42 36.51
N VAL A 160 2.14 -19.04 35.35
CA VAL A 160 3.17 -19.22 34.32
C VAL A 160 3.02 -18.10 33.29
N PHE A 161 4.10 -17.42 32.93
CA PHE A 161 4.09 -16.40 31.88
C PHE A 161 5.08 -16.75 30.77
N GLY A 162 4.62 -16.99 29.54
CA GLY A 162 5.56 -17.22 28.43
C GLY A 162 6.34 -15.96 28.03
N ARG A 163 5.66 -14.81 27.97
CA ARG A 163 6.21 -13.53 27.46
C ARG A 163 6.52 -12.47 28.52
N SER A 164 6.05 -12.66 29.76
CA SER A 164 6.11 -11.65 30.82
C SER A 164 7.28 -11.88 31.79
N PHE A 165 8.34 -12.51 31.32
CA PHE A 165 9.63 -12.56 32.01
C PHE A 165 10.63 -11.79 31.16
N CYS A 166 11.39 -10.89 31.80
CA CYS A 166 12.31 -9.98 31.13
C CYS A 166 13.62 -9.89 31.90
N MET A 167 14.75 -10.29 31.29
CA MET A 167 16.10 -10.23 31.88
C MET A 167 17.19 -10.37 30.81
N TRP A 168 18.43 -10.65 31.23
CA TRP A 168 19.61 -10.72 30.40
C TRP A 168 19.50 -11.80 29.31
N CYS A 169 19.65 -11.37 28.05
CA CYS A 169 19.68 -12.25 26.89
C CYS A 169 20.87 -13.22 26.97
N PRO A 170 20.67 -14.54 26.77
CA PRO A 170 21.77 -15.51 26.80
C PRO A 170 22.78 -15.35 25.67
N HIS A 171 22.42 -14.60 24.62
CA HIS A 171 23.28 -14.41 23.44
C HIS A 171 24.02 -13.08 23.42
N CYS A 172 23.35 -11.97 23.74
CA CYS A 172 23.92 -10.62 23.64
C CYS A 172 23.95 -9.87 24.97
N HIS A 173 23.52 -10.51 26.08
CA HIS A 173 23.49 -9.94 27.42
C HIS A 173 22.67 -8.64 27.56
N PHE A 174 21.77 -8.38 26.61
CA PHE A 174 20.82 -7.27 26.70
C PHE A 174 19.90 -7.48 27.90
N ASP A 175 19.77 -6.46 28.75
CA ASP A 175 19.30 -6.60 30.11
C ASP A 175 17.77 -6.65 30.28
N ASP A 176 17.03 -6.39 29.21
CA ASP A 176 15.57 -6.40 29.16
C ASP A 176 15.04 -7.30 28.03
N ALA A 177 15.70 -8.44 27.78
CA ALA A 177 15.25 -9.41 26.78
C ALA A 177 14.00 -10.15 27.26
N ARG A 178 13.03 -10.33 26.37
CA ARG A 178 11.74 -10.97 26.66
C ARG A 178 11.86 -12.49 26.53
N GLY A 179 11.00 -13.23 27.24
CA GLY A 179 10.99 -14.70 27.25
C GLY A 179 10.73 -15.39 25.91
N ASP A 180 10.38 -14.65 24.86
CA ASP A 180 10.24 -15.15 23.49
C ASP A 180 11.25 -14.56 22.51
N GLN A 181 11.80 -13.37 22.79
CA GLN A 181 12.68 -12.65 21.88
C GLN A 181 13.53 -11.60 22.60
N CYS A 182 14.80 -11.48 22.19
CA CYS A 182 15.63 -10.33 22.55
C CYS A 182 15.44 -9.18 21.56
N ASP A 183 15.06 -8.00 22.05
CA ASP A 183 14.84 -6.82 21.19
C ASP A 183 16.16 -6.17 20.69
N ALA A 184 17.29 -6.43 21.35
CA ALA A 184 18.58 -5.89 20.92
C ALA A 184 19.24 -6.69 19.80
N CYS A 185 19.23 -8.03 19.88
CA CYS A 185 19.85 -8.90 18.87
C CYS A 185 18.84 -9.59 17.94
N GLY A 186 17.54 -9.41 18.18
CA GLY A 186 16.45 -9.97 17.38
C GLY A 186 16.24 -11.48 17.53
N LYS A 187 17.10 -12.18 18.29
CA LYS A 187 17.09 -13.63 18.39
C LYS A 187 15.91 -14.13 19.22
N LEU A 188 15.25 -15.18 18.72
CA LEU A 188 14.22 -15.92 19.43
C LEU A 188 14.88 -16.80 20.50
N ILE A 189 14.36 -16.73 21.71
CA ILE A 189 14.89 -17.44 22.88
C ILE A 189 13.74 -18.10 23.62
N ASN A 190 14.00 -19.24 24.27
CA ASN A 190 13.02 -19.81 25.19
C ASN A 190 13.12 -19.13 26.55
N ALA A 191 12.00 -18.89 27.22
CA ALA A 191 11.98 -18.15 28.48
C ALA A 191 12.89 -18.77 29.56
N VAL A 192 13.03 -20.10 29.56
CA VAL A 192 13.92 -20.84 30.48
C VAL A 192 15.41 -20.60 30.23
N GLU A 193 15.79 -20.12 29.04
CA GLU A 193 17.17 -19.80 28.66
C GLU A 193 17.58 -18.38 29.12
N LEU A 194 16.65 -17.57 29.61
CA LEU A 194 16.96 -16.24 30.13
C LEU A 194 17.88 -16.34 31.35
N ILE A 195 18.89 -15.47 31.40
CA ILE A 195 19.79 -15.38 32.54
C ILE A 195 19.10 -14.56 33.64
N ASN A 196 19.01 -15.12 34.85
CA ASN A 196 18.45 -14.49 36.05
C ASN A 196 16.97 -14.02 35.97
N PRO A 197 16.04 -14.79 35.35
CA PRO A 197 14.72 -14.31 34.95
C PRO A 197 13.94 -13.60 36.06
N ARG A 198 13.12 -12.61 35.71
CA ARG A 198 12.27 -11.85 36.65
C ARG A 198 10.87 -11.70 36.11
N CYS A 199 9.88 -11.86 36.98
CA CYS A 199 8.48 -11.62 36.65
C CYS A 199 8.23 -10.14 36.36
N HIS A 200 7.64 -9.83 35.22
CA HIS A 200 7.39 -8.45 34.83
C HIS A 200 6.36 -7.76 35.73
N LEU A 201 5.41 -8.53 36.31
CA LEU A 201 4.34 -8.02 37.17
C LEU A 201 4.81 -7.72 38.60
N CYS A 202 5.47 -8.68 39.26
CA CYS A 202 5.83 -8.56 40.68
C CYS A 202 7.35 -8.44 40.93
N LYS A 203 8.17 -8.49 39.87
CA LYS A 203 9.64 -8.47 39.91
C LYS A 203 10.32 -9.63 40.65
N ALA A 204 9.55 -10.59 41.19
CA ALA A 204 10.08 -11.80 41.81
C ALA A 204 10.77 -12.72 40.80
N THR A 205 11.76 -13.50 41.28
CA THR A 205 12.45 -14.52 40.49
C THR A 205 11.54 -15.74 40.30
N PRO A 206 11.23 -16.15 39.06
CA PRO A 206 10.46 -17.35 38.79
C PRO A 206 11.33 -18.60 38.95
N ILE A 207 10.69 -19.74 39.17
CA ILE A 207 11.30 -21.06 39.24
C ILE A 207 10.90 -21.90 38.03
N VAL A 208 11.81 -22.72 37.52
CA VAL A 208 11.50 -23.66 36.44
C VAL A 208 10.66 -24.79 37.02
N LYS A 209 9.47 -25.03 36.45
CA LYS A 209 8.62 -26.17 36.77
C LYS A 209 8.31 -26.97 35.49
N PRO A 210 8.46 -28.31 35.52
CA PRO A 210 7.99 -29.15 34.43
C PRO A 210 6.46 -29.13 34.37
N SER A 211 5.91 -28.97 33.16
CA SER A 211 4.48 -28.89 32.91
C SER A 211 4.11 -29.78 31.72
N ASN A 212 3.12 -30.66 31.90
CA ASN A 212 2.67 -31.52 30.81
C ASN A 212 1.83 -30.73 29.80
N HIS A 213 2.10 -30.95 28.52
CA HIS A 213 1.40 -30.32 27.41
C HIS A 213 1.07 -31.32 26.31
N ILE A 214 -0.07 -31.07 25.66
CA ILE A 214 -0.49 -31.83 24.49
C ILE A 214 -0.01 -31.13 23.23
N PHE A 215 0.53 -31.91 22.30
CA PHE A 215 1.02 -31.49 21.00
C PHE A 215 0.20 -32.14 19.88
N LEU A 216 -0.14 -31.35 18.86
CA LEU A 216 -0.74 -31.83 17.61
C LEU A 216 0.39 -32.20 16.63
N HIS A 217 0.34 -33.41 16.10
CA HIS A 217 1.29 -33.94 15.12
C HIS A 217 1.00 -33.43 13.71
N LEU A 218 1.42 -32.20 13.41
CA LEU A 218 1.36 -31.67 12.04
C LEU A 218 2.34 -32.36 11.11
N ASP A 219 3.46 -32.85 11.65
CA ASP A 219 4.44 -33.69 10.98
C ASP A 219 3.80 -34.92 10.32
N LYS A 220 2.92 -35.62 11.05
CA LYS A 220 2.19 -36.79 10.52
C LYS A 220 1.07 -36.45 9.54
N LEU A 221 0.62 -35.19 9.54
CA LEU A 221 -0.49 -34.70 8.70
C LEU A 221 -0.01 -33.95 7.46
N ALA A 222 1.29 -33.63 7.37
CA ALA A 222 1.89 -32.80 6.33
C ALA A 222 1.53 -33.29 4.92
N ASP A 223 1.77 -34.57 4.61
CA ASP A 223 1.50 -35.14 3.29
C ASP A 223 0.02 -35.02 2.88
N LYS A 224 -0.90 -35.20 3.84
CA LYS A 224 -2.34 -35.11 3.57
C LYS A 224 -2.76 -33.66 3.32
N VAL A 225 -2.21 -32.72 4.08
CA VAL A 225 -2.46 -31.28 3.91
C VAL A 225 -1.87 -30.79 2.60
N GLU A 226 -0.65 -31.19 2.26
CA GLU A 226 0.01 -30.85 1.01
C GLU A 226 -0.76 -31.41 -0.19
N LYS A 227 -1.19 -32.68 -0.13
CA LYS A 227 -2.03 -33.27 -1.16
C LYS A 227 -3.32 -32.47 -1.36
N HIS A 228 -4.03 -32.16 -0.28
CA HIS A 228 -5.25 -31.36 -0.35
C HIS A 228 -4.99 -29.97 -0.94
N LEU A 229 -3.94 -29.27 -0.48
CA LEU A 229 -3.56 -27.97 -1.00
C LEU A 229 -3.26 -28.03 -2.50
N ASN A 230 -2.45 -28.99 -2.95
CA ASN A 230 -2.11 -29.16 -4.36
C ASN A 230 -3.35 -29.49 -5.21
N GLU A 231 -4.26 -30.32 -4.72
CA GLU A 231 -5.55 -30.58 -5.38
C GLU A 231 -6.36 -29.29 -5.55
N GLN A 232 -6.51 -28.48 -4.49
CA GLN A 232 -7.23 -27.19 -4.58
C GLN A 232 -6.54 -26.20 -5.53
N LEU A 233 -5.20 -26.13 -5.50
CA LEU A 233 -4.43 -25.21 -6.34
C LEU A 233 -4.39 -25.64 -7.82
N ASN A 234 -4.56 -26.93 -8.12
CA ASN A 234 -4.53 -27.48 -9.48
C ASN A 234 -5.90 -27.50 -10.16
N LEU A 235 -6.99 -27.23 -9.43
CA LEU A 235 -8.28 -26.94 -10.07
C LEU A 235 -8.06 -25.76 -11.02
N GLY A 236 -8.43 -25.89 -12.30
CA GLY A 236 -8.20 -24.89 -13.37
C GLY A 236 -8.86 -23.51 -13.17
N LYS A 237 -9.37 -23.25 -11.95
CA LYS A 237 -9.94 -22.01 -11.43
C LYS A 237 -9.31 -21.66 -10.07
N ASN A 238 -8.00 -21.83 -9.91
CA ASN A 238 -7.31 -21.41 -8.68
C ASN A 238 -7.49 -19.90 -8.47
N GLN A 239 -8.06 -19.54 -7.32
CA GLN A 239 -8.33 -18.17 -6.92
C GLN A 239 -7.79 -17.84 -5.53
N TRP A 240 -6.85 -18.64 -5.02
CA TRP A 240 -6.10 -18.25 -3.84
C TRP A 240 -5.28 -17.01 -4.17
N SER A 241 -5.17 -16.11 -3.20
CA SER A 241 -4.33 -14.93 -3.40
C SER A 241 -2.85 -15.35 -3.51
N PRO A 242 -2.05 -14.70 -4.37
CA PRO A 242 -0.65 -15.11 -4.62
C PRO A 242 0.20 -15.17 -3.35
N ASN A 243 -0.01 -14.22 -2.42
CA ASN A 243 0.64 -14.21 -1.12
C ASN A 243 0.26 -15.43 -0.26
N ALA A 244 -1.01 -15.84 -0.26
CA ALA A 244 -1.47 -17.02 0.48
C ALA A 244 -0.82 -18.30 -0.03
N ILE A 245 -0.72 -18.45 -1.35
CA ILE A 245 -0.05 -19.60 -1.99
C ILE A 245 1.43 -19.64 -1.60
N SER A 246 2.12 -18.49 -1.67
CA SER A 246 3.54 -18.38 -1.35
C SER A 246 3.82 -18.77 0.11
N ILE A 247 3.02 -18.25 1.06
CA ILE A 247 3.17 -18.53 2.48
C ILE A 247 2.87 -20.01 2.78
N ALA A 248 1.79 -20.56 2.24
CA ALA A 248 1.42 -21.95 2.45
C ALA A 248 2.49 -22.92 1.94
N LYS A 249 3.01 -22.69 0.73
CA LYS A 249 4.10 -23.51 0.16
C LYS A 249 5.41 -23.38 0.95
N SER A 250 5.72 -22.19 1.44
CA SER A 250 6.92 -21.96 2.26
C SER A 250 6.87 -22.79 3.56
N TRP A 251 5.71 -22.81 4.21
CA TRP A 251 5.49 -23.59 5.43
C TRP A 251 5.62 -25.10 5.20
N LEU A 252 5.03 -25.62 4.12
CA LEU A 252 5.13 -27.05 3.80
C LEU A 252 6.57 -27.45 3.45
N LYS A 253 7.27 -26.62 2.66
CA LYS A 253 8.68 -26.85 2.30
C LYS A 253 9.61 -26.85 3.52
N GLY A 254 9.29 -26.04 4.54
CA GLY A 254 10.05 -25.97 5.79
C GLY A 254 9.93 -27.20 6.69
N GLY A 255 9.00 -28.11 6.39
CA GLY A 255 8.65 -29.25 7.25
C GLY A 255 7.73 -28.82 8.40
N LEU A 256 6.62 -29.53 8.56
CA LEU A 256 5.70 -29.25 9.67
C LEU A 256 6.17 -29.98 10.93
N GLU A 257 6.18 -29.27 12.05
CA GLU A 257 6.56 -29.81 13.36
C GLU A 257 5.34 -30.03 14.25
N LYS A 258 5.49 -30.85 15.30
CA LYS A 258 4.47 -30.94 16.34
C LYS A 258 4.24 -29.58 17.02
N ARG A 259 2.99 -29.19 17.28
CA ARG A 259 2.63 -27.89 17.87
C ARG A 259 1.86 -28.05 19.17
N CYS A 260 2.28 -27.32 20.21
CA CYS A 260 1.60 -27.36 21.50
C CYS A 260 0.22 -26.68 21.44
N ILE A 261 -0.83 -27.44 21.73
CA ILE A 261 -2.24 -27.02 21.66
C ILE A 261 -2.86 -26.77 23.04
N THR A 262 -2.08 -26.77 24.12
CA THR A 262 -2.57 -26.55 25.50
C THR A 262 -1.84 -25.40 26.19
N ARG A 263 -2.49 -24.72 27.12
CA ARG A 263 -1.92 -23.63 27.91
C ARG A 263 -2.38 -23.69 29.36
N ASP A 264 -1.51 -23.23 30.25
CA ASP A 264 -1.79 -23.03 31.68
C ASP A 264 -2.52 -21.70 31.91
N LEU A 265 -3.76 -21.62 31.42
CA LEU A 265 -4.64 -20.46 31.58
C LEU A 265 -5.97 -20.89 32.20
N LYS A 266 -6.68 -19.93 32.79
CA LYS A 266 -8.04 -20.16 33.31
C LYS A 266 -9.11 -19.82 32.26
N TRP A 267 -8.83 -18.84 31.40
CA TRP A 267 -9.75 -18.37 30.37
C TRP A 267 -9.49 -19.04 29.01
N GLY A 268 -10.20 -20.15 28.76
CA GLY A 268 -10.14 -20.94 27.54
C GLY A 268 -11.08 -22.14 27.59
N VAL A 269 -11.17 -22.90 26.50
CA VAL A 269 -11.90 -24.18 26.48
C VAL A 269 -11.11 -25.24 27.27
N SER A 270 -11.76 -25.89 28.24
CA SER A 270 -11.12 -26.93 29.05
C SER A 270 -10.79 -28.18 28.25
N VAL A 271 -9.66 -28.81 28.57
CA VAL A 271 -9.21 -30.06 27.94
C VAL A 271 -9.98 -31.25 28.56
N PRO A 272 -10.59 -32.13 27.76
CA PRO A 272 -11.43 -33.23 28.26
C PRO A 272 -10.59 -34.46 28.63
N LEU A 273 -9.50 -34.26 29.39
CA LEU A 273 -8.64 -35.32 29.94
C LEU A 273 -8.40 -35.05 31.43
N GLU A 274 -8.55 -36.07 32.26
CA GLU A 274 -8.45 -35.94 33.72
C GLU A 274 -7.10 -35.38 34.19
N SER A 275 -6.01 -35.79 33.52
CA SER A 275 -4.65 -35.28 33.79
C SER A 275 -4.41 -33.82 33.35
N PHE A 276 -5.37 -33.20 32.65
CA PHE A 276 -5.29 -31.82 32.13
C PHE A 276 -6.42 -30.93 32.66
N SER A 277 -7.09 -31.31 33.75
CA SER A 277 -8.27 -30.61 34.31
C SER A 277 -8.04 -29.11 34.59
N ASN A 278 -6.80 -28.71 34.88
CA ASN A 278 -6.42 -27.33 35.18
C ASN A 278 -5.87 -26.56 33.98
N LYS A 279 -6.00 -27.10 32.76
CA LYS A 279 -5.47 -26.53 31.52
C LYS A 279 -6.57 -26.29 30.49
N VAL A 280 -6.31 -25.34 29.60
CA VAL A 280 -7.20 -25.00 28.49
C VAL A 280 -6.50 -25.20 27.16
N PHE A 281 -7.28 -25.31 26.08
CA PHE A 281 -6.73 -25.29 24.74
C PHE A 281 -6.09 -23.93 24.42
N TYR A 282 -5.03 -23.98 23.62
CA TYR A 282 -4.39 -22.79 23.08
C TYR A 282 -5.33 -22.13 22.08
N VAL A 283 -5.50 -20.81 22.16
CA VAL A 283 -6.45 -20.06 21.31
C VAL A 283 -6.25 -20.30 19.80
N TRP A 284 -5.00 -20.46 19.35
CA TRP A 284 -4.71 -20.80 17.95
C TRP A 284 -4.96 -22.28 17.62
N PHE A 285 -5.63 -23.05 18.45
CA PHE A 285 -6.15 -24.37 18.09
C PHE A 285 -7.66 -24.28 17.87
N ASP A 286 -8.38 -23.60 18.77
CA ASP A 286 -9.84 -23.58 18.80
C ASP A 286 -10.47 -22.32 18.16
N ALA A 287 -9.75 -21.21 17.99
CA ALA A 287 -10.26 -20.03 17.28
C ALA A 287 -10.93 -20.31 15.91
N PRO A 288 -10.39 -21.15 15.00
CA PRO A 288 -11.03 -21.42 13.71
C PRO A 288 -12.20 -22.40 13.85
N ILE A 289 -12.23 -23.21 14.91
CA ILE A 289 -13.42 -23.99 15.30
C ILE A 289 -14.57 -23.03 15.66
N GLY A 290 -14.24 -21.80 16.05
CA GLY A 290 -15.16 -20.66 16.15
C GLY A 290 -16.07 -20.50 14.94
N TYR A 291 -15.59 -20.72 13.70
CA TYR A 291 -16.46 -20.62 12.53
C TYR A 291 -17.57 -21.67 12.53
N LEU A 292 -17.26 -22.89 12.98
CA LEU A 292 -18.21 -24.00 13.08
C LEU A 292 -19.19 -23.75 14.22
N SER A 293 -18.69 -23.35 15.39
CA SER A 293 -19.53 -23.12 16.57
C SER A 293 -20.48 -21.95 16.40
N ILE A 294 -20.05 -20.86 15.77
CA ILE A 294 -20.91 -19.72 15.41
C ILE A 294 -21.97 -20.14 14.39
N THR A 295 -21.62 -21.01 13.44
CA THR A 295 -22.60 -21.54 12.48
C THR A 295 -23.61 -22.46 13.17
N LYS A 296 -23.17 -23.26 14.14
CA LYS A 296 -24.02 -24.11 14.98
C LYS A 296 -24.97 -23.29 15.86
N GLU A 297 -24.50 -22.20 16.44
CA GLU A 297 -25.33 -21.25 17.18
C GLU A 297 -26.44 -20.67 16.28
N TYR A 298 -26.13 -20.39 15.01
CA TYR A 298 -27.08 -19.81 14.08
C TYR A 298 -28.10 -20.82 13.50
N LEU A 299 -27.65 -22.01 13.09
CA LEU A 299 -28.45 -22.99 12.35
C LEU A 299 -28.87 -24.23 13.17
N GLY A 300 -28.46 -24.34 14.43
CA GLY A 300 -28.61 -25.58 15.19
C GLY A 300 -27.84 -26.71 14.51
N GLU A 301 -28.37 -27.94 14.52
CA GLU A 301 -27.72 -29.14 13.98
C GLU A 301 -27.51 -29.12 12.45
N ASP A 302 -28.23 -28.26 11.72
CA ASP A 302 -28.08 -28.11 10.27
C ASP A 302 -26.76 -27.44 9.85
N TRP A 303 -25.95 -26.94 10.80
CA TRP A 303 -24.60 -26.41 10.53
C TRP A 303 -23.70 -27.39 9.77
N SER A 304 -23.91 -28.68 10.01
CA SER A 304 -23.17 -29.78 9.39
C SER A 304 -23.38 -29.84 7.88
N GLN A 305 -24.53 -29.35 7.36
CA GLN A 305 -24.77 -29.30 5.93
C GLN A 305 -23.82 -28.32 5.21
N TRP A 306 -23.35 -27.29 5.90
CA TRP A 306 -22.36 -26.34 5.39
C TRP A 306 -20.92 -26.80 5.63
N TRP A 307 -20.64 -27.28 6.85
CA TRP A 307 -19.27 -27.56 7.30
C TRP A 307 -18.83 -29.02 7.17
N LYS A 308 -19.73 -29.96 6.85
CA LYS A 308 -19.41 -31.37 6.59
C LYS A 308 -19.91 -31.83 5.21
N ASN A 309 -19.82 -30.94 4.21
CA ASN A 309 -20.28 -31.23 2.85
C ASN A 309 -19.41 -30.55 1.77
N PRO A 310 -18.13 -30.97 1.63
CA PRO A 310 -17.20 -30.40 0.66
C PRO A 310 -17.61 -30.60 -0.81
N SER A 311 -18.60 -31.46 -1.09
CA SER A 311 -19.02 -31.80 -2.45
C SER A 311 -19.89 -30.74 -3.13
N ILE A 312 -20.63 -29.94 -2.34
CA ILE A 312 -21.57 -28.93 -2.86
C ILE A 312 -21.34 -27.53 -2.29
N VAL A 313 -20.42 -27.38 -1.32
CA VAL A 313 -20.11 -26.12 -0.64
C VAL A 313 -18.70 -25.66 -1.00
N ASP A 314 -18.59 -24.44 -1.51
CA ASP A 314 -17.31 -23.76 -1.67
C ASP A 314 -17.07 -22.81 -0.48
N LEU A 315 -16.01 -23.05 0.30
CA LEU A 315 -15.59 -22.23 1.43
C LEU A 315 -14.56 -21.16 1.01
N TYR A 316 -14.88 -19.89 1.31
CA TYR A 316 -14.04 -18.72 1.13
C TYR A 316 -13.67 -18.14 2.50
N ASN A 317 -12.37 -18.07 2.78
CA ASN A 317 -11.83 -17.44 3.97
C ASN A 317 -11.18 -16.11 3.61
N PHE A 318 -11.67 -15.01 4.17
CA PHE A 318 -11.07 -13.69 4.05
C PHE A 318 -10.22 -13.38 5.27
N VAL A 319 -8.92 -13.24 5.05
CA VAL A 319 -7.93 -13.02 6.11
C VAL A 319 -7.02 -11.84 5.77
N GLY A 320 -6.67 -11.02 6.75
CA GLY A 320 -5.57 -10.08 6.63
C GLY A 320 -4.26 -10.78 6.98
N LYS A 321 -3.17 -10.46 6.28
CA LYS A 321 -1.83 -10.80 6.72
C LYS A 321 -1.60 -10.18 8.10
N VAL A 322 -1.12 -10.97 9.05
CA VAL A 322 -0.70 -10.50 10.37
C VAL A 322 0.72 -10.99 10.58
N ALA A 323 1.66 -10.07 10.57
CA ALA A 323 3.08 -10.28 10.70
C ALA A 323 3.42 -9.56 11.98
N TYR A 324 3.32 -10.30 13.08
CA TYR A 324 4.22 -10.03 14.17
C TYR A 324 5.62 -10.26 13.59
N PHE A 325 6.32 -9.16 13.33
CA PHE A 325 7.50 -9.05 12.45
C PHE A 325 8.66 -10.00 12.80
N PHE A 326 8.56 -10.81 13.86
CA PHE A 326 9.61 -11.73 14.28
C PHE A 326 9.15 -13.10 14.78
N VAL A 327 7.85 -13.43 14.75
CA VAL A 327 7.41 -14.82 14.99
C VAL A 327 6.81 -15.33 13.70
N PRO A 328 7.52 -16.17 12.92
CA PRO A 328 7.03 -16.67 11.62
C PRO A 328 5.75 -17.51 11.76
N PHE A 329 5.28 -17.77 12.98
CA PHE A 329 4.20 -18.69 13.34
C PHE A 329 2.83 -18.04 13.59
N HIS A 330 2.72 -16.70 13.55
CA HIS A 330 1.48 -15.97 13.90
C HIS A 330 0.84 -15.24 12.70
N ASP A 331 0.89 -15.86 11.52
CA ASP A 331 0.17 -15.39 10.33
C ASP A 331 -1.16 -16.13 10.17
N ASN A 332 -2.27 -15.38 10.06
CA ASN A 332 -3.60 -15.93 9.80
C ASN A 332 -3.61 -16.79 8.53
N VAL A 333 -2.75 -16.48 7.55
CA VAL A 333 -2.64 -17.24 6.31
C VAL A 333 -2.20 -18.68 6.59
N ALA A 334 -1.07 -18.86 7.28
CA ALA A 334 -0.55 -20.20 7.61
C ALA A 334 -1.54 -20.99 8.47
N PHE A 335 -2.24 -20.27 9.35
CA PHE A 335 -3.23 -20.87 10.21
C PHE A 335 -4.42 -21.48 9.44
N HIS A 336 -4.97 -20.74 8.47
CA HIS A 336 -6.10 -21.20 7.66
C HIS A 336 -5.67 -22.10 6.49
N ALA A 337 -4.43 -22.00 6.01
CA ALA A 337 -3.92 -22.82 4.93
C ALA A 337 -3.36 -24.18 5.38
N VAL A 338 -2.85 -24.27 6.61
CA VAL A 338 -2.12 -25.45 7.09
C VAL A 338 -2.72 -26.01 8.38
N MET A 339 -2.73 -25.23 9.48
CA MET A 339 -3.06 -25.74 10.81
C MET A 339 -4.51 -26.20 10.93
N PHE A 340 -5.46 -25.39 10.46
CA PHE A 340 -6.88 -25.72 10.53
C PHE A 340 -7.27 -26.86 9.56
N PRO A 341 -6.82 -26.84 8.28
CA PRO A 341 -6.97 -28.01 7.41
C PRO A 341 -6.39 -29.30 8.00
N ALA A 342 -5.20 -29.25 8.62
CA ALA A 342 -4.61 -30.40 9.30
C ALA A 342 -5.54 -30.93 10.40
N THR A 343 -6.09 -30.02 11.21
CA THR A 343 -7.04 -30.33 12.28
C THR A 343 -8.30 -31.00 11.72
N GLN A 344 -8.90 -30.44 10.66
CA GLN A 344 -10.09 -31.00 10.01
C GLN A 344 -9.82 -32.38 9.40
N ILE A 345 -8.75 -32.51 8.60
CA ILE A 345 -8.37 -33.77 7.93
C ILE A 345 -7.99 -34.86 8.94
N GLY A 346 -7.30 -34.48 10.02
CA GLY A 346 -6.86 -35.42 11.06
C GLY A 346 -8.01 -36.06 11.84
N THR A 347 -9.20 -35.45 11.87
CA THR A 347 -10.38 -36.08 12.50
C THR A 347 -10.89 -37.28 11.73
N GLY A 348 -10.66 -37.35 10.41
CA GLY A 348 -11.26 -38.35 9.52
C GLY A 348 -12.74 -38.10 9.19
N ASP A 349 -13.32 -36.99 9.66
CA ASP A 349 -14.67 -36.56 9.27
C ASP A 349 -14.66 -35.88 7.90
N ASN A 350 -15.82 -35.86 7.24
CA ASN A 350 -16.02 -35.23 5.93
C ASN A 350 -16.16 -33.70 6.00
N TYR A 351 -15.22 -33.00 6.64
CA TYR A 351 -15.27 -31.54 6.78
C TYR A 351 -15.11 -30.79 5.45
N THR A 352 -15.82 -29.68 5.31
CA THR A 352 -15.58 -28.66 4.28
C THR A 352 -14.30 -27.91 4.64
N VAL A 353 -13.22 -28.19 3.90
CA VAL A 353 -11.92 -27.53 4.04
C VAL A 353 -11.85 -26.32 3.10
N VAL A 354 -11.02 -25.34 3.41
CA VAL A 354 -10.92 -24.08 2.65
C VAL A 354 -10.68 -24.33 1.16
N ASN A 355 -11.62 -23.90 0.32
CA ASN A 355 -11.47 -23.96 -1.13
C ASN A 355 -10.72 -22.74 -1.66
N ARG A 356 -10.94 -21.57 -1.06
CA ARG A 356 -10.34 -20.29 -1.49
C ARG A 356 -9.91 -19.46 -0.29
N LEU A 357 -8.61 -19.22 -0.19
CA LEU A 357 -8.03 -18.32 0.81
C LEU A 357 -7.73 -16.96 0.19
N CYS A 358 -8.43 -15.94 0.64
CA CYS A 358 -8.34 -14.56 0.16
C CYS A 358 -7.57 -13.72 1.18
N ALA A 359 -6.25 -13.65 1.03
CA ALA A 359 -5.37 -12.90 1.92
C ALA A 359 -5.02 -11.50 1.37
N THR A 360 -5.10 -10.47 2.21
CA THR A 360 -4.67 -9.10 1.88
C THR A 360 -3.35 -8.73 2.55
N GLU A 361 -2.59 -7.82 1.94
CA GLU A 361 -1.44 -7.15 2.54
C GLU A 361 -1.89 -6.03 3.52
N TYR A 362 -0.97 -5.23 4.06
CA TYR A 362 -1.31 -4.20 5.06
C TYR A 362 -1.90 -2.94 4.45
N LEU A 363 -2.83 -2.35 5.21
CA LEU A 363 -3.14 -0.94 5.09
C LEU A 363 -2.33 -0.18 6.15
N ASN A 364 -1.44 0.69 5.69
CA ASN A 364 -0.72 1.68 6.48
C ASN A 364 -1.54 2.97 6.62
N TYR A 365 -1.11 3.88 7.48
CA TYR A 365 -1.78 5.16 7.73
C TYR A 365 -0.77 6.30 7.56
N GLU A 366 -0.99 7.11 6.52
CA GLU A 366 -0.10 8.16 6.03
C GLU A 366 1.33 7.62 5.79
N SER A 367 2.35 8.16 6.45
CA SER A 367 3.73 7.69 6.36
C SER A 367 4.08 6.63 7.42
N MET A 368 3.12 6.19 8.22
CA MET A 368 3.34 5.33 9.40
C MET A 368 2.45 4.08 9.40
N LYS A 369 2.72 3.14 10.30
CA LYS A 369 1.79 2.03 10.61
C LYS A 369 0.72 2.50 11.61
N PHE A 370 -0.47 1.89 11.57
CA PHE A 370 -1.48 2.10 12.62
C PHE A 370 -0.85 1.79 13.99
N SER A 371 -0.96 2.73 14.94
CA SER A 371 -0.47 2.53 16.30
C SER A 371 -1.66 2.53 17.25
N LYS A 372 -1.90 1.38 17.90
CA LYS A 372 -2.73 1.32 19.09
C LYS A 372 -1.91 0.80 20.26
N HIS A 373 -2.15 1.39 21.41
CA HIS A 373 -1.83 1.00 22.78
C HIS A 373 -1.60 -0.52 23.03
N GLY A 374 -0.44 -1.06 22.67
CA GLY A 374 -0.15 -2.47 22.88
C GLY A 374 1.31 -2.84 22.69
N PHE A 375 2.07 -2.66 23.78
CA PHE A 375 3.47 -3.05 24.07
C PHE A 375 4.42 -1.86 24.25
N ALA A 376 4.21 -1.10 25.32
CA ALA A 376 5.23 -0.25 25.91
C ALA A 376 5.01 -0.22 27.42
N PHE A 377 5.69 -1.11 28.16
CA PHE A 377 5.66 -1.14 29.62
C PHE A 377 6.55 -0.03 30.24
N LEU A 378 6.68 1.12 29.58
CA LEU A 378 7.64 2.15 29.99
C LEU A 378 7.27 3.57 29.57
N PHE A 379 5.99 3.96 29.60
CA PHE A 379 5.61 5.38 29.48
C PHE A 379 4.28 5.73 30.17
N ASP A 380 4.13 5.35 31.44
CA ASP A 380 3.15 5.99 32.33
C ASP A 380 3.68 7.38 32.74
N ILE A 381 3.51 8.36 31.83
CA ILE A 381 3.51 9.83 32.05
C ILE A 381 3.26 10.62 30.74
N PHE A 382 3.09 9.97 29.58
CA PHE A 382 2.61 10.66 28.36
C PHE A 382 1.50 9.84 27.69
N GLN A 383 0.31 10.46 27.51
CA GLN A 383 -0.76 9.99 26.63
C GLN A 383 -0.18 9.45 25.31
N SER A 384 -0.04 8.13 25.16
CA SER A 384 0.77 7.54 24.10
C SER A 384 -0.07 7.14 22.87
N ARG A 385 0.03 8.02 21.85
CA ARG A 385 0.02 7.77 20.38
C ARG A 385 -1.26 7.20 19.73
N GLY A 386 -2.37 7.92 19.80
CA GLY A 386 -3.58 7.66 18.99
C GLY A 386 -3.44 8.06 17.51
N THR A 387 -2.51 7.44 16.77
CA THR A 387 -2.30 7.70 15.34
C THR A 387 -3.10 6.71 14.49
N GLY A 388 -4.02 7.23 13.68
CA GLY A 388 -4.87 6.45 12.79
C GLY A 388 -6.35 6.51 13.14
N VAL A 389 -7.20 6.16 12.18
CA VAL A 389 -8.66 6.11 12.34
C VAL A 389 -9.09 4.72 12.81
N PHE A 390 -9.78 4.68 13.95
CA PHE A 390 -10.43 3.47 14.47
C PHE A 390 -11.90 3.43 14.05
N GLY A 391 -12.50 2.23 14.05
CA GLY A 391 -13.85 2.04 13.51
C GLY A 391 -14.94 2.79 14.29
N ASP A 392 -14.76 3.01 15.58
CA ASP A 392 -15.61 3.85 16.42
C ASP A 392 -15.47 5.34 16.08
N MET A 393 -14.23 5.80 15.88
CA MET A 393 -13.91 7.18 15.53
C MET A 393 -14.36 7.56 14.12
N ALA A 394 -14.40 6.60 13.18
CA ALA A 394 -14.87 6.83 11.82
C ALA A 394 -16.30 7.36 11.81
N ALA A 395 -17.17 6.84 12.67
CA ALA A 395 -18.55 7.29 12.82
C ALA A 395 -18.67 8.73 13.34
N GLU A 396 -17.75 9.17 14.19
CA GLU A 396 -17.73 10.52 14.76
C GLU A 396 -17.29 11.60 13.75
N THR A 397 -16.72 11.21 12.62
CA THR A 397 -16.27 12.18 11.59
C THR A 397 -17.43 12.85 10.85
N GLY A 398 -18.65 12.31 10.94
CA GLY A 398 -19.79 12.77 10.15
C GLY A 398 -19.70 12.41 8.66
N ILE A 399 -18.66 11.68 8.25
CA ILE A 399 -18.54 11.14 6.89
C ILE A 399 -19.33 9.84 6.81
N ASP A 400 -20.22 9.74 5.81
CA ASP A 400 -21.04 8.56 5.54
C ASP A 400 -20.18 7.29 5.41
N ALA A 401 -20.64 6.18 6.00
CA ALA A 401 -19.94 4.90 5.99
C ALA A 401 -19.60 4.41 4.57
N ASP A 402 -20.51 4.61 3.61
CA ASP A 402 -20.29 4.23 2.22
C ASP A 402 -19.09 4.95 1.57
N ILE A 403 -18.76 6.16 2.01
CA ILE A 403 -17.59 6.92 1.52
C ILE A 403 -16.29 6.28 2.03
N TRP A 404 -16.29 5.84 3.30
CA TRP A 404 -15.20 5.04 3.86
C TRP A 404 -15.04 3.72 3.12
N ARG A 405 -16.14 3.00 2.90
CA ARG A 405 -16.14 1.73 2.17
C ARG A 405 -15.56 1.90 0.77
N PHE A 406 -16.02 2.91 0.03
CA PHE A 406 -15.52 3.22 -1.31
C PHE A 406 -14.01 3.38 -1.31
N TYR A 407 -13.47 4.27 -0.48
CA TYR A 407 -12.04 4.56 -0.52
C TYR A 407 -11.20 3.37 -0.09
N LEU A 408 -11.56 2.71 1.01
CA LEU A 408 -10.83 1.53 1.49
C LEU A 408 -10.79 0.41 0.45
N LEU A 409 -11.88 0.22 -0.32
CA LEU A 409 -11.93 -0.76 -1.40
C LEU A 409 -11.17 -0.29 -2.65
N TYR A 410 -11.16 1.01 -2.92
CA TYR A 410 -10.39 1.63 -4.01
C TYR A 410 -8.87 1.48 -3.80
N ILE A 411 -8.41 1.53 -2.55
CA ILE A 411 -7.02 1.31 -2.15
C ILE A 411 -6.81 -0.05 -1.46
N ARG A 412 -7.65 -1.06 -1.74
CA ARG A 412 -7.54 -2.36 -1.07
C ARG A 412 -6.13 -2.97 -1.30
N PRO A 413 -5.41 -3.40 -0.24
CA PRO A 413 -4.07 -3.99 -0.37
C PRO A 413 -4.14 -5.45 -0.86
N GLU A 414 -4.33 -5.64 -2.16
CA GLU A 414 -4.45 -6.98 -2.76
C GLU A 414 -3.09 -7.64 -3.04
N THR A 415 -2.16 -6.90 -3.65
CA THR A 415 -0.86 -7.39 -4.09
C THR A 415 0.32 -6.89 -3.24
N GLN A 416 0.19 -5.70 -2.68
CA GLN A 416 1.20 -5.03 -1.87
C GLN A 416 0.53 -4.16 -0.81
N ASP A 417 1.32 -3.72 0.16
CA ASP A 417 0.89 -2.75 1.16
C ASP A 417 0.39 -1.46 0.50
N THR A 418 -0.67 -0.90 1.06
CA THR A 418 -1.23 0.39 0.65
C THR A 418 -1.21 1.34 1.84
N SER A 419 -1.35 2.64 1.61
CA SER A 419 -1.46 3.61 2.72
C SER A 419 -2.67 4.49 2.57
N PHE A 420 -3.42 4.63 3.67
CA PHE A 420 -4.50 5.60 3.77
C PHE A 420 -3.91 7.01 3.85
N SER A 421 -4.35 7.91 2.99
CA SER A 421 -4.01 9.34 3.11
C SER A 421 -5.25 10.20 3.06
N TRP A 422 -5.36 11.17 3.97
CA TRP A 422 -6.49 12.10 4.00
C TRP A 422 -6.56 13.00 2.76
N ASP A 423 -5.42 13.38 2.18
CA ASP A 423 -5.41 14.17 0.95
C ASP A 423 -5.95 13.35 -0.21
N ASP A 424 -5.46 12.12 -0.37
CA ASP A 424 -5.91 11.22 -1.44
C ASP A 424 -7.36 10.80 -1.23
N PHE A 425 -7.80 10.57 0.02
CA PHE A 425 -9.19 10.33 0.38
C PHE A 425 -10.10 11.45 -0.15
N SER A 426 -9.80 12.71 0.22
CA SER A 426 -10.58 13.86 -0.23
C SER A 426 -10.55 14.04 -1.75
N LEU A 427 -9.40 13.79 -2.38
CA LEU A 427 -9.22 13.89 -3.82
C LEU A 427 -10.11 12.86 -4.52
N LYS A 428 -10.04 11.58 -4.14
CA LYS A 428 -10.80 10.50 -4.78
C LYS A 428 -12.30 10.65 -4.56
N VAL A 429 -12.74 11.09 -3.39
CA VAL A 429 -14.16 11.40 -3.16
C VAL A 429 -14.62 12.53 -4.09
N ASN A 430 -13.85 13.62 -4.19
CA ASN A 430 -14.24 14.74 -5.04
C ASN A 430 -14.14 14.42 -6.55
N THR A 431 -13.13 13.68 -7.00
CA THR A 431 -12.95 13.40 -8.43
C THR A 431 -13.77 12.21 -8.92
N GLU A 432 -13.76 11.09 -8.19
CA GLU A 432 -14.41 9.85 -8.64
C GLU A 432 -15.87 9.78 -8.23
N LEU A 433 -16.20 10.14 -6.98
CA LEU A 433 -17.59 10.10 -6.52
C LEU A 433 -18.35 11.34 -6.98
N LEU A 434 -17.91 12.55 -6.61
CA LEU A 434 -18.68 13.77 -6.90
C LEU A 434 -18.66 14.12 -8.41
N ASN A 435 -17.48 14.30 -8.99
CA ASN A 435 -17.34 14.83 -10.36
C ASN A 435 -17.62 13.80 -11.47
N ASN A 436 -17.55 12.49 -11.17
CA ASN A 436 -17.77 11.43 -12.14
C ASN A 436 -19.10 10.69 -11.89
N LEU A 437 -19.15 9.83 -10.86
CA LEU A 437 -20.31 8.98 -10.58
C LEU A 437 -21.57 9.79 -10.26
N GLY A 438 -21.47 10.69 -9.29
CA GLY A 438 -22.55 11.56 -8.82
C GLY A 438 -23.01 12.52 -9.91
N ASN A 439 -22.08 13.15 -10.62
CA ASN A 439 -22.39 14.03 -11.74
C ASN A 439 -23.17 13.28 -12.84
N PHE A 440 -22.75 12.06 -13.19
CA PHE A 440 -23.45 11.26 -14.20
C PHE A 440 -24.88 10.95 -13.79
N VAL A 441 -25.07 10.34 -12.61
CA VAL A 441 -26.40 9.93 -12.13
C VAL A 441 -27.31 11.15 -11.98
N ASN A 442 -26.79 12.25 -11.43
CA ASN A 442 -27.57 13.47 -11.25
C ASN A 442 -28.01 14.07 -12.59
N ARG A 443 -27.10 14.20 -13.57
CA ARG A 443 -27.46 14.70 -14.91
C ARG A 443 -28.47 13.81 -15.62
N ALA A 444 -28.28 12.48 -15.56
CA ALA A 444 -29.18 11.53 -16.19
C ALA A 444 -30.62 11.70 -15.68
N LEU A 445 -30.81 11.75 -14.36
CA LEU A 445 -32.13 11.84 -13.75
C LEU A 445 -32.72 13.26 -13.79
N ILE A 446 -31.92 14.31 -13.63
CA ILE A 446 -32.39 15.71 -13.77
C ILE A 446 -32.87 15.97 -15.20
N PHE A 447 -32.16 15.51 -16.22
CA PHE A 447 -32.59 15.71 -17.61
C PHE A 447 -33.91 15.00 -17.89
N LEU A 448 -34.09 13.79 -17.34
CA LEU A 448 -35.37 13.08 -17.44
C LEU A 448 -36.50 13.83 -16.73
N SER A 449 -36.27 14.28 -15.50
CA SER A 449 -37.23 15.07 -14.73
C SER A 449 -37.60 16.40 -15.41
N LYS A 450 -36.60 17.11 -15.96
CA LYS A 450 -36.76 18.45 -16.53
C LYS A 450 -37.40 18.46 -17.92
N TYR A 451 -37.08 17.49 -18.76
CA TYR A 451 -37.48 17.50 -20.18
C TYR A 451 -38.62 16.54 -20.52
N PHE A 452 -38.89 15.56 -19.65
CA PHE A 452 -39.91 14.52 -19.86
C PHE A 452 -40.77 14.28 -18.60
N ASP A 453 -40.87 15.26 -17.71
CA ASP A 453 -41.67 15.20 -16.47
C ASP A 453 -41.38 13.97 -15.58
N GLY A 454 -40.15 13.44 -15.68
CA GLY A 454 -39.71 12.26 -14.95
C GLY A 454 -40.22 10.94 -15.51
N VAL A 455 -40.78 10.92 -16.72
CA VAL A 455 -41.26 9.70 -17.39
C VAL A 455 -40.27 9.28 -18.46
N VAL A 456 -39.82 8.02 -18.40
CA VAL A 456 -38.87 7.45 -19.37
C VAL A 456 -39.50 7.44 -20.77
N PRO A 457 -38.89 8.10 -21.77
CA PRO A 457 -39.41 8.15 -23.14
C PRO A 457 -39.11 6.85 -23.90
N ASP A 458 -39.71 6.69 -25.08
CA ASP A 458 -39.36 5.62 -26.01
C ASP A 458 -37.90 5.73 -26.48
N MET A 459 -37.22 4.59 -26.56
CA MET A 459 -35.80 4.50 -26.90
C MET A 459 -35.61 3.79 -28.24
N HIS A 460 -35.21 4.55 -29.26
CA HIS A 460 -34.87 4.03 -30.59
C HIS A 460 -33.35 4.01 -30.78
N LEU A 461 -32.73 2.84 -30.58
CA LEU A 461 -31.28 2.68 -30.56
C LEU A 461 -30.64 2.94 -31.94
N GLN A 462 -29.66 3.84 -31.99
CA GLN A 462 -28.80 4.09 -33.15
C GLN A 462 -27.43 3.44 -33.00
N GLU A 463 -26.60 3.44 -34.05
CA GLU A 463 -25.26 2.84 -34.03
C GLU A 463 -24.35 3.39 -32.92
N GLN A 464 -24.41 4.71 -32.66
CA GLN A 464 -23.66 5.32 -31.55
C GLN A 464 -24.11 4.79 -30.17
N ASP A 465 -25.39 4.45 -30.03
CA ASP A 465 -25.95 3.90 -28.79
C ASP A 465 -25.53 2.46 -28.60
N LYS A 466 -25.58 1.67 -29.69
CA LYS A 466 -25.10 0.29 -29.72
C LYS A 466 -23.61 0.21 -29.37
N ALA A 467 -22.81 1.17 -29.84
CA ALA A 467 -21.38 1.27 -29.49
C ALA A 467 -21.16 1.54 -27.98
N LEU A 468 -21.94 2.45 -27.38
CA LEU A 468 -21.91 2.67 -25.93
C LEU A 468 -22.30 1.41 -25.16
N LEU A 469 -23.41 0.77 -25.54
CA LEU A 469 -23.89 -0.45 -24.88
C LEU A 469 -22.88 -1.60 -25.01
N ALA A 470 -22.14 -1.68 -26.10
CA ALA A 470 -21.05 -2.64 -26.25
C ALA A 470 -19.90 -2.37 -25.26
N GLN A 471 -19.50 -1.11 -25.07
CA GLN A 471 -18.48 -0.74 -24.07
C GLN A 471 -18.96 -1.06 -22.65
N VAL A 472 -20.21 -0.72 -22.32
CA VAL A 472 -20.81 -1.04 -21.01
C VAL A 472 -20.90 -2.56 -20.81
N SER A 473 -21.23 -3.33 -21.86
CA SER A 473 -21.25 -4.79 -21.80
C SER A 473 -19.87 -5.38 -21.51
N SER A 474 -18.81 -4.79 -22.06
CA SER A 474 -17.43 -5.18 -21.77
C SER A 474 -17.08 -4.90 -20.31
N ASP A 475 -17.34 -3.67 -19.83
CA ASP A 475 -17.06 -3.29 -18.43
C ASP A 475 -17.86 -4.14 -17.43
N LEU A 476 -19.11 -4.49 -17.77
CA LEU A 476 -19.96 -5.36 -16.96
C LEU A 476 -19.42 -6.79 -16.89
N SER A 477 -18.91 -7.31 -18.01
CA SER A 477 -18.29 -8.65 -18.06
C SER A 477 -16.98 -8.67 -17.28
N ASP A 478 -16.15 -7.64 -17.42
CA ASP A 478 -14.92 -7.47 -16.66
C ASP A 478 -15.20 -7.36 -15.16
N PHE A 479 -16.25 -6.63 -14.77
CA PHE A 479 -16.70 -6.54 -13.39
C PHE A 479 -17.06 -7.91 -12.83
N ASP A 480 -17.87 -8.71 -13.54
CA ASP A 480 -18.23 -10.06 -13.11
C ASP A 480 -16.97 -10.96 -12.97
N LEU A 481 -16.01 -10.85 -13.89
CA LEU A 481 -14.75 -11.58 -13.85
C LEU A 481 -13.88 -11.16 -12.65
N CYS A 482 -13.76 -9.87 -12.38
CA CYS A 482 -13.02 -9.32 -11.26
C CYS A 482 -13.58 -9.83 -9.92
N LEU A 483 -14.89 -9.69 -9.68
CA LEU A 483 -15.51 -10.06 -8.42
C LEU A 483 -15.58 -11.57 -8.23
N SER A 484 -15.87 -12.32 -9.30
CA SER A 484 -15.82 -13.79 -9.24
C SER A 484 -14.41 -14.33 -8.98
N SER A 485 -13.36 -13.53 -9.21
CA SER A 485 -11.96 -13.82 -8.89
C SER A 485 -11.44 -13.06 -7.66
N VAL A 486 -12.33 -12.41 -6.91
CA VAL A 486 -12.02 -11.64 -5.68
C VAL A 486 -10.99 -10.50 -5.90
N LYS A 487 -10.92 -9.95 -7.12
CA LYS A 487 -10.19 -8.72 -7.46
C LYS A 487 -11.09 -7.51 -7.22
N LEU A 488 -11.36 -7.23 -5.95
CA LEU A 488 -12.37 -6.26 -5.51
C LEU A 488 -11.96 -4.83 -5.87
N ARG A 489 -10.66 -4.52 -5.86
CA ARG A 489 -10.12 -3.21 -6.26
C ARG A 489 -10.39 -2.90 -7.73
N ASP A 490 -10.13 -3.86 -8.62
CA ASP A 490 -10.36 -3.66 -10.05
C ASP A 490 -11.86 -3.57 -10.39
N GLY A 491 -12.68 -4.29 -9.64
CA GLY A 491 -14.13 -4.26 -9.79
C GLY A 491 -14.75 -2.87 -9.63
N ILE A 492 -14.38 -2.11 -8.58
CA ILE A 492 -14.94 -0.76 -8.38
C ILE A 492 -14.52 0.19 -9.51
N VAL A 493 -13.32 0.01 -10.08
CA VAL A 493 -12.85 0.80 -11.23
C VAL A 493 -13.75 0.58 -12.45
N LYS A 494 -14.27 -0.63 -12.66
CA LYS A 494 -15.22 -0.92 -13.76
C LYS A 494 -16.57 -0.23 -13.56
N VAL A 495 -17.06 -0.11 -12.32
CA VAL A 495 -18.26 0.68 -12.01
C VAL A 495 -18.04 2.16 -12.37
N LEU A 496 -16.89 2.73 -11.98
CA LEU A 496 -16.52 4.11 -12.30
C LEU A 496 -16.27 4.33 -13.79
N SER A 497 -15.85 3.30 -14.53
CA SER A 497 -15.68 3.35 -15.99
C SER A 497 -17.00 3.57 -16.70
N ILE A 498 -18.06 2.85 -16.30
CA ILE A 498 -19.40 2.99 -16.87
C ILE A 498 -19.93 4.42 -16.67
N SER A 499 -19.71 5.04 -15.50
CA SER A 499 -20.11 6.44 -15.29
C SER A 499 -19.31 7.43 -16.15
N ARG A 500 -18.03 7.15 -16.44
CA ARG A 500 -17.22 7.98 -17.36
C ARG A 500 -17.71 7.87 -18.80
N HIS A 501 -18.00 6.65 -19.27
CA HIS A 501 -18.60 6.42 -20.58
C HIS A 501 -19.95 7.14 -20.70
N GLY A 502 -20.79 7.06 -19.66
CA GLY A 502 -22.05 7.79 -19.58
C GLY A 502 -21.90 9.31 -19.62
N ASN A 503 -20.95 9.87 -18.86
CA ASN A 503 -20.64 11.32 -18.89
C ASN A 503 -20.18 11.78 -20.29
N LEU A 504 -19.30 11.02 -20.93
CA LEU A 504 -18.80 11.31 -22.28
C LEU A 504 -19.93 11.23 -23.32
N TYR A 505 -20.80 10.24 -23.19
CA TYR A 505 -21.94 10.05 -24.06
C TYR A 505 -22.95 11.22 -23.95
N ILE A 506 -23.29 11.63 -22.73
CA ILE A 506 -24.12 12.82 -22.49
C ILE A 506 -23.45 14.07 -23.11
N GLN A 507 -22.14 14.21 -22.97
CA GLN A 507 -21.42 15.39 -23.44
C GLN A 507 -21.32 15.47 -24.97
N SER A 508 -21.09 14.34 -25.64
CA SER A 508 -20.97 14.26 -27.10
C SER A 508 -22.32 14.37 -27.81
N THR A 509 -23.38 13.83 -27.24
CA THR A 509 -24.73 13.87 -27.82
C THR A 509 -25.50 15.17 -27.52
N GLN A 510 -25.11 15.90 -26.47
CA GLN A 510 -25.71 17.20 -26.09
C GLN A 510 -27.25 17.19 -26.04
N PRO A 511 -27.89 16.31 -25.23
CA PRO A 511 -29.35 16.18 -25.21
C PRO A 511 -30.09 17.47 -24.85
N TRP A 512 -29.47 18.39 -24.09
CA TRP A 512 -30.03 19.70 -23.76
C TRP A 512 -30.09 20.69 -24.95
N VAL A 513 -29.35 20.41 -26.03
CA VAL A 513 -29.44 21.12 -27.31
C VAL A 513 -30.47 20.42 -28.20
N LEU A 514 -30.36 19.10 -28.35
CA LEU A 514 -31.27 18.31 -29.19
C LEU A 514 -32.74 18.48 -28.81
N ILE A 515 -33.05 18.60 -27.51
CA ILE A 515 -34.43 18.80 -27.04
C ILE A 515 -35.07 20.11 -27.54
N LYS A 516 -34.26 21.09 -27.96
CA LYS A 516 -34.73 22.37 -28.52
C LYS A 516 -34.81 22.37 -30.05
N GLY A 517 -34.43 21.25 -30.69
CA GLY A 517 -34.38 21.10 -32.14
C GLY A 517 -35.71 20.64 -32.75
N SER A 518 -35.60 19.95 -33.89
CA SER A 518 -36.74 19.36 -34.60
C SER A 518 -37.40 18.23 -33.82
N GLU A 519 -38.57 17.74 -34.27
CA GLU A 519 -39.24 16.60 -33.63
C GLU A 519 -38.35 15.34 -33.62
N ASN A 520 -37.55 15.13 -34.67
CA ASN A 520 -36.57 14.04 -34.72
C ASN A 520 -35.43 14.23 -33.70
N ASP A 521 -34.97 15.46 -33.50
CA ASP A 521 -33.96 15.77 -32.48
C ASP A 521 -34.51 15.56 -31.06
N ARG A 522 -35.79 15.89 -30.83
CA ARG A 522 -36.48 15.62 -29.57
C ARG A 522 -36.61 14.12 -29.30
N LYS A 523 -36.97 13.32 -30.31
CA LYS A 523 -36.98 11.84 -30.21
C LYS A 523 -35.57 11.31 -29.91
N ARG A 524 -34.53 11.86 -30.56
CA ARG A 524 -33.14 11.50 -30.28
C ARG A 524 -32.73 11.85 -28.85
N ALA A 525 -33.07 13.04 -28.36
CA ALA A 525 -32.84 13.45 -26.99
C ALA A 525 -33.52 12.51 -25.98
N GLY A 526 -34.75 12.07 -26.31
CA GLY A 526 -35.49 11.06 -25.54
C GLY A 526 -34.72 9.75 -25.44
N THR A 527 -34.28 9.17 -26.57
CA THR A 527 -33.45 7.94 -26.57
C THR A 527 -32.21 8.11 -25.69
N VAL A 528 -31.44 9.18 -25.88
CA VAL A 528 -30.20 9.45 -25.12
C VAL A 528 -30.50 9.48 -23.62
N ILE A 529 -31.51 10.25 -23.20
CA ILE A 529 -31.89 10.43 -21.80
C ILE A 529 -32.41 9.12 -21.20
N GLY A 530 -33.22 8.35 -21.93
CA GLY A 530 -33.71 7.04 -21.51
C GLY A 530 -32.57 6.03 -21.29
N ILE A 531 -31.58 6.00 -22.18
CA ILE A 531 -30.40 5.12 -22.04
C ILE A 531 -29.60 5.49 -20.79
N VAL A 532 -29.28 6.77 -20.58
CA VAL A 532 -28.43 7.16 -19.45
C VAL A 532 -29.15 7.00 -18.10
N ALA A 533 -30.48 7.15 -18.05
CA ALA A 533 -31.27 6.82 -16.87
C ALA A 533 -31.20 5.31 -16.54
N ASN A 534 -31.25 4.45 -17.56
CA ASN A 534 -31.08 3.00 -17.41
C ASN A 534 -29.66 2.63 -16.94
N LEU A 535 -28.63 3.31 -17.46
CA LEU A 535 -27.25 3.13 -17.00
C LEU A 535 -27.06 3.59 -15.55
N ALA A 536 -27.74 4.65 -15.10
CA ALA A 536 -27.73 5.06 -13.70
C ALA A 536 -28.28 3.96 -12.77
N TYR A 537 -29.33 3.26 -13.19
CA TYR A 537 -29.85 2.12 -12.46
C TYR A 537 -28.90 0.91 -12.48
N LEU A 538 -28.29 0.60 -13.64
CA LEU A 538 -27.27 -0.47 -13.74
C LEU A 538 -26.10 -0.21 -12.78
N ILE A 539 -25.61 1.03 -12.72
CA ILE A 539 -24.60 1.46 -11.77
C ILE A 539 -25.06 1.21 -10.34
N ALA A 540 -26.32 1.51 -9.99
CA ALA A 540 -26.84 1.24 -8.66
C ALA A 540 -26.75 -0.25 -8.29
N VAL A 541 -27.04 -1.15 -9.24
CA VAL A 541 -26.90 -2.60 -9.05
C VAL A 541 -25.45 -3.00 -8.83
N MET A 542 -24.53 -2.54 -9.70
CA MET A 542 -23.10 -2.88 -9.60
C MET A 542 -22.41 -2.24 -8.38
N LEU A 543 -22.93 -1.10 -7.90
CA LEU A 543 -22.40 -0.39 -6.75
C LEU A 543 -22.87 -1.01 -5.42
N TYR A 544 -23.95 -1.81 -5.41
CA TYR A 544 -24.51 -2.44 -4.21
C TYR A 544 -23.48 -3.17 -3.32
N PRO A 545 -22.52 -3.95 -3.87
CA PRO A 545 -21.50 -4.60 -3.05
C PRO A 545 -20.55 -3.63 -2.34
N TYR A 546 -20.30 -2.47 -2.95
CA TYR A 546 -19.33 -1.48 -2.48
C TYR A 546 -19.95 -0.42 -1.58
N MET A 547 -21.04 0.21 -2.03
CA MET A 547 -21.73 1.31 -1.37
C MET A 547 -23.24 0.99 -1.31
N PRO A 548 -23.67 0.11 -0.39
CA PRO A 548 -25.04 -0.40 -0.36
C PRO A 548 -26.09 0.69 -0.07
N SER A 549 -25.73 1.70 0.73
CA SER A 549 -26.63 2.79 1.11
C SER A 549 -26.82 3.77 -0.04
N ILE A 550 -25.75 4.15 -0.74
CA ILE A 550 -25.80 5.00 -1.94
C ILE A 550 -26.49 4.26 -3.09
N SER A 551 -26.21 2.96 -3.25
CA SER A 551 -26.92 2.09 -4.20
C SER A 551 -28.44 2.13 -3.97
N ALA A 552 -28.90 2.07 -2.72
CA ALA A 552 -30.31 2.21 -2.39
C ALA A 552 -30.86 3.61 -2.71
N LYS A 553 -30.13 4.70 -2.38
CA LYS A 553 -30.52 6.07 -2.73
C LYS A 553 -30.66 6.28 -4.24
N ILE A 554 -29.76 5.73 -5.06
CA ILE A 554 -29.87 5.82 -6.52
C ILE A 554 -31.12 5.08 -7.02
N ARG A 555 -31.40 3.88 -6.50
CA ARG A 555 -32.61 3.13 -6.84
C ARG A 555 -33.90 3.88 -6.48
N GLU A 556 -33.91 4.55 -5.33
CA GLU A 556 -35.00 5.45 -4.91
C GLU A 556 -35.17 6.62 -5.88
N HIS A 557 -34.10 7.31 -6.26
CA HIS A 557 -34.16 8.40 -7.24
C HIS A 557 -34.63 7.90 -8.63
N CYS A 558 -34.29 6.67 -9.02
CA CYS A 558 -34.81 6.03 -10.23
C CYS A 558 -36.29 5.62 -10.12
N GLY A 559 -36.94 5.75 -8.96
CA GLY A 559 -38.32 5.31 -8.73
C GLY A 559 -38.49 3.79 -8.76
N HIS A 560 -37.42 3.02 -8.55
CA HIS A 560 -37.42 1.57 -8.65
C HIS A 560 -36.61 0.95 -7.51
N LEU A 561 -37.25 0.63 -6.38
CA LEU A 561 -36.55 0.23 -5.15
C LEU A 561 -35.94 -1.17 -5.18
N ALA A 562 -36.56 -2.12 -5.89
CA ALA A 562 -36.14 -3.52 -5.88
C ALA A 562 -34.72 -3.68 -6.46
N LEU A 563 -33.90 -4.56 -5.87
CA LEU A 563 -32.55 -4.80 -6.36
C LEU A 563 -32.58 -5.85 -7.48
N ALA A 564 -32.15 -5.46 -8.68
CA ALA A 564 -32.03 -6.41 -9.78
C ALA A 564 -30.82 -7.34 -9.59
N SER A 565 -30.93 -8.57 -10.08
CA SER A 565 -29.79 -9.47 -10.24
C SER A 565 -28.80 -8.90 -11.25
N LEU A 566 -27.51 -9.24 -11.12
CA LEU A 566 -26.48 -8.75 -12.05
C LEU A 566 -26.72 -9.35 -13.45
N PRO A 567 -27.08 -8.55 -14.47
CA PRO A 567 -27.33 -9.10 -15.79
C PRO A 567 -26.01 -9.44 -16.50
N SER A 568 -26.06 -10.33 -17.49
CA SER A 568 -24.90 -10.65 -18.33
C SER A 568 -24.63 -9.63 -19.43
N THR A 569 -25.66 -8.85 -19.79
CA THR A 569 -25.60 -7.78 -20.80
C THR A 569 -26.38 -6.57 -20.29
N PRO A 570 -26.10 -5.35 -20.77
CA PRO A 570 -26.90 -4.18 -20.43
C PRO A 570 -28.37 -4.37 -20.82
N ILE A 571 -29.29 -4.06 -19.90
CA ILE A 571 -30.74 -4.14 -20.10
C ILE A 571 -31.42 -2.85 -19.66
N ALA A 572 -32.62 -2.61 -20.20
CA ALA A 572 -33.49 -1.52 -19.81
C ALA A 572 -34.31 -1.91 -18.58
N PHE A 573 -33.81 -1.56 -17.40
CA PHE A 573 -34.53 -1.73 -16.14
C PHE A 573 -35.73 -0.77 -16.02
N LEU A 574 -35.56 0.46 -16.53
CA LEU A 574 -36.57 1.51 -16.57
C LEU A 574 -37.16 1.52 -17.98
N LYS A 575 -38.32 0.87 -18.14
CA LYS A 575 -39.03 0.77 -19.42
C LYS A 575 -39.67 2.12 -19.80
N PRO A 576 -39.97 2.36 -21.09
CA PRO A 576 -40.77 3.51 -21.50
C PRO A 576 -42.07 3.61 -20.69
N GLY A 577 -42.43 4.81 -20.25
CA GLY A 577 -43.56 5.07 -19.36
C GLY A 577 -43.25 4.95 -17.86
N HIS A 578 -42.07 4.43 -17.47
CA HIS A 578 -41.66 4.38 -16.06
C HIS A 578 -41.44 5.78 -15.50
N LYS A 579 -41.96 6.05 -14.29
CA LYS A 579 -41.81 7.33 -13.61
C LYS A 579 -40.70 7.26 -12.56
N ILE A 580 -39.71 8.14 -12.66
CA ILE A 580 -38.62 8.25 -11.68
C ILE A 580 -39.04 9.00 -10.41
N GLY A 581 -38.24 8.85 -9.36
CA GLY A 581 -38.38 9.63 -8.13
C GLY A 581 -37.78 11.03 -8.25
N GLU A 582 -37.62 11.71 -7.12
CA GLU A 582 -37.03 13.05 -7.07
C GLU A 582 -35.49 12.99 -7.14
N PRO A 583 -34.83 13.55 -8.17
CA PRO A 583 -33.37 13.54 -8.25
C PRO A 583 -32.73 14.47 -7.21
N LYS A 584 -31.82 13.94 -6.39
CA LYS A 584 -31.04 14.73 -5.41
C LYS A 584 -29.54 14.49 -5.55
N PRO A 585 -28.69 15.48 -5.22
CA PRO A 585 -27.24 15.29 -5.17
C PRO A 585 -26.85 14.13 -4.24
N LEU A 586 -26.04 13.20 -4.74
CA LEU A 586 -25.66 11.98 -4.00
C LEU A 586 -24.48 12.19 -3.05
N PHE A 587 -23.57 13.09 -3.41
CA PHE A 587 -22.30 13.30 -2.71
C PHE A 587 -22.14 14.77 -2.36
N VAL A 588 -21.52 15.02 -1.22
CA VAL A 588 -21.13 16.36 -0.76
C VAL A 588 -19.62 16.50 -0.97
N LYS A 589 -19.20 17.67 -1.45
CA LYS A 589 -17.79 17.98 -1.64
C LYS A 589 -17.05 17.96 -0.30
N MET A 590 -15.90 17.30 -0.27
CA MET A 590 -15.01 17.34 0.88
C MET A 590 -14.18 18.63 0.86
N GLU A 591 -14.45 19.51 1.82
CA GLU A 591 -13.73 20.78 1.97
C GLU A 591 -12.37 20.58 2.64
N LYS A 592 -11.37 21.31 2.16
CA LYS A 592 -9.98 21.17 2.63
C LYS A 592 -9.82 21.49 4.11
N SER A 593 -10.60 22.44 4.64
CA SER A 593 -10.59 22.80 6.07
C SER A 593 -10.96 21.61 6.96
N ALA A 594 -12.02 20.87 6.61
CA ALA A 594 -12.45 19.69 7.36
C ALA A 594 -11.38 18.58 7.32
N ILE A 595 -10.73 18.39 6.17
CA ILE A 595 -9.62 17.44 6.02
C ILE A 595 -8.42 17.82 6.89
N ASP A 596 -8.04 19.09 6.91
CA ASP A 596 -6.95 19.59 7.75
C ASP A 596 -7.26 19.40 9.25
N ASP A 597 -8.53 19.48 9.65
CA ASP A 597 -8.96 19.22 11.03
C ASP A 597 -8.95 17.74 11.38
N PHE A 598 -9.38 16.85 10.47
CA PHE A 598 -9.24 15.41 10.66
C PHE A 598 -7.79 14.96 10.74
N LYS A 599 -6.91 15.51 9.89
CA LYS A 599 -5.47 15.27 9.97
C LYS A 599 -4.88 15.67 11.32
N LYS A 600 -5.33 16.79 11.91
CA LYS A 600 -4.92 17.16 13.26
C LYS A 600 -5.48 16.21 14.32
N LYS A 601 -6.76 15.83 14.19
CA LYS A 601 -7.46 14.95 15.15
C LYS A 601 -6.86 13.54 15.19
N PHE A 602 -6.47 13.00 14.03
CA PHE A 602 -6.01 11.61 13.86
C PHE A 602 -4.52 11.48 13.51
N GLY A 603 -3.81 12.60 13.46
CA GLY A 603 -2.36 12.67 13.25
C GLY A 603 -1.58 12.59 14.56
N SER A 604 -0.26 12.41 14.47
CA SER A 604 0.58 12.31 15.66
C SER A 604 0.80 13.68 16.35
N ALA A 605 0.99 13.71 17.67
CA ALA A 605 1.34 14.95 18.40
C ALA A 605 2.58 15.66 17.82
N SER A 606 3.51 14.90 17.23
CA SER A 606 4.67 15.39 16.48
C SER A 606 4.28 16.25 15.26
N GLU A 607 3.26 15.86 14.49
CA GLU A 607 2.75 16.67 13.37
C GLU A 607 2.00 17.91 13.84
N SER A 608 1.33 17.87 15.00
CA SER A 608 0.69 19.05 15.58
C SER A 608 1.72 20.09 16.05
N ILE A 609 2.86 19.66 16.61
CA ILE A 609 3.98 20.51 17.01
C ILE A 609 4.71 21.05 15.78
N ILE A 610 4.93 20.23 14.74
CA ILE A 610 5.51 20.67 13.47
C ILE A 610 4.57 21.68 12.78
N ASN A 611 3.25 21.42 12.75
CA ASN A 611 2.27 22.33 12.17
C ASN A 611 2.09 23.61 13.00
N GLU A 612 2.22 23.57 14.32
CA GLU A 612 2.26 24.77 15.17
C GLU A 612 3.56 25.55 15.00
N GLN A 613 4.70 24.89 14.82
CA GLN A 613 5.97 25.55 14.51
C GLN A 613 5.95 26.17 13.11
N VAL A 614 5.30 25.52 12.14
CA VAL A 614 5.08 26.05 10.78
C VAL A 614 4.05 27.18 10.80
N LYS A 615 2.99 27.11 11.59
CA LYS A 615 2.04 28.22 11.81
C LYS A 615 2.69 29.39 12.55
N LYS A 616 3.51 29.15 13.59
CA LYS A 616 4.30 30.19 14.26
C LYS A 616 5.31 30.80 13.31
N LYS A 617 6.00 30.03 12.47
CA LYS A 617 6.88 30.55 11.40
C LYS A 617 6.11 31.34 10.34
N LYS A 618 4.88 30.95 9.97
CA LYS A 618 4.01 31.72 9.07
C LYS A 618 3.52 33.02 9.71
N ILE A 619 3.08 33.01 10.96
CA ILE A 619 2.65 34.21 11.70
C ILE A 619 3.84 35.15 11.94
N ILE A 620 5.03 34.62 12.19
CA ILE A 620 6.28 35.41 12.30
C ILE A 620 6.68 35.98 10.93
N ASN A 621 6.49 35.25 9.83
CA ASN A 621 6.78 35.73 8.48
C ASN A 621 5.72 36.71 7.94
N GLU A 622 4.45 36.58 8.34
CA GLU A 622 3.38 37.53 8.04
C GLU A 622 3.54 38.82 8.86
N LYS A 623 3.89 38.72 10.15
CA LYS A 623 4.26 39.88 10.98
C LYS A 623 5.57 40.56 10.56
N LYS A 624 6.49 39.84 9.90
CA LYS A 624 7.68 40.44 9.24
C LYS A 624 7.35 41.10 7.90
N LYS A 625 6.20 40.80 7.29
CA LYS A 625 5.75 41.39 6.02
C LYS A 625 4.90 42.65 6.19
N THR A 626 4.40 42.94 7.40
CA THR A 626 3.58 44.13 7.74
C THR A 626 4.27 45.08 8.74
N LYS A 627 5.61 45.02 8.85
CA LYS A 627 6.41 45.93 9.71
C LYS A 627 7.59 46.55 8.97
N ASN A 628 7.37 46.96 7.73
CA ASN A 628 8.32 47.78 6.96
C ASN A 628 7.71 49.08 6.42
N GLU A 629 6.51 49.43 6.86
CA GLU A 629 5.92 50.76 6.73
C GLU A 629 5.30 51.09 8.10
N GLU A 630 5.41 52.35 8.57
CA GLU A 630 5.21 52.80 9.96
C GLU A 630 6.37 52.50 10.93
N LYS A 631 7.55 53.00 10.52
CA LYS A 631 8.65 53.31 11.43
C LYS A 631 8.72 54.83 11.61
N ASP A 632 7.69 55.40 12.24
CA ASP A 632 7.69 56.71 12.89
C ASP A 632 6.45 56.77 13.80
N ASN A 633 6.62 57.22 15.05
CA ASN A 633 5.66 57.22 16.17
C ASN A 633 5.52 55.93 17.01
N ASN A 634 6.55 55.59 17.79
CA ASN A 634 6.33 55.32 19.23
C ASN A 634 7.64 55.25 20.03
N GLU A 635 8.38 56.35 20.02
CA GLU A 635 9.60 56.54 20.84
C GLU A 635 9.30 57.07 22.26
N ARG A 636 8.08 56.88 22.77
CA ARG A 636 7.71 57.33 24.12
C ARG A 636 6.81 56.31 24.81
N LEU A 637 7.37 55.19 25.31
CA LEU A 637 6.78 54.45 26.45
C LEU A 637 7.61 53.28 27.02
N ILE A 638 8.92 53.22 26.79
CA ILE A 638 9.78 52.26 27.52
C ILE A 638 11.02 53.00 28.01
N LYS A 639 10.80 53.98 28.89
CA LYS A 639 11.87 54.66 29.64
C LYS A 639 11.90 54.32 31.12
N ASP A 640 10.98 53.48 31.62
CA ASP A 640 10.77 53.39 33.09
C ASP A 640 10.99 52.02 33.75
N VAL A 641 11.70 51.07 33.13
CA VAL A 641 12.16 49.85 33.86
C VAL A 641 13.58 49.45 33.48
N ALA A 642 14.47 50.44 33.34
CA ALA A 642 15.90 50.25 33.06
C ALA A 642 16.79 50.56 34.28
N SER A 643 16.31 50.31 35.50
CA SER A 643 17.01 50.67 36.73
C SER A 643 16.98 49.61 37.84
N SER A 644 17.10 48.32 37.48
CA SER A 644 17.44 47.29 38.47
C SER A 644 18.76 46.60 38.12
N SER A 645 19.64 46.49 39.12
CA SER A 645 20.93 45.77 39.05
C SER A 645 20.77 44.29 38.68
N VAL A 646 19.55 43.76 38.70
CA VAL A 646 19.21 42.35 38.43
C VAL A 646 19.19 42.06 36.92
N TYR A 647 18.81 43.03 36.08
CA TYR A 647 18.70 42.82 34.63
C TYR A 647 20.07 42.67 33.95
N SER A 648 21.07 43.42 34.40
CA SER A 648 22.44 43.31 33.88
C SER A 648 23.09 41.98 34.28
N THR A 649 22.83 41.48 35.48
CA THR A 649 23.32 40.17 35.93
C THR A 649 22.69 39.03 35.15
N LEU A 650 21.37 39.07 34.88
CA LEU A 650 20.66 38.09 34.06
C LEU A 650 21.19 38.03 32.63
N LEU A 651 21.42 39.20 32.00
CA LEU A 651 21.98 39.27 30.65
C LEU A 651 23.41 38.72 30.58
N THR A 652 24.19 38.91 31.64
CA THR A 652 25.55 38.40 31.75
C THR A 652 25.57 36.88 31.94
N ASN A 653 24.65 36.35 32.75
CA ASN A 653 24.48 34.92 32.97
C ASN A 653 23.97 34.20 31.70
N GLN A 654 23.05 34.82 30.96
CA GLN A 654 22.57 34.28 29.69
C GLN A 654 23.70 34.16 28.65
N LYS A 655 24.55 35.20 28.53
CA LYS A 655 25.73 35.15 27.65
C LYS A 655 26.74 34.09 28.06
N LYS A 656 26.92 33.84 29.37
CA LYS A 656 27.75 32.74 29.86
C LYS A 656 27.17 31.37 29.53
N ILE A 657 25.86 31.18 29.68
CA ILE A 657 25.16 29.93 29.36
C ILE A 657 25.26 29.62 27.86
N ASP A 658 25.04 30.61 27.00
CA ASP A 658 25.14 30.45 25.55
C ASP A 658 26.58 30.11 25.12
N SER A 659 27.57 30.71 25.77
CA SER A 659 28.99 30.38 25.56
C SER A 659 29.30 28.93 25.97
N LEU A 660 28.80 28.48 27.13
CA LEU A 660 29.01 27.11 27.61
C LEU A 660 28.31 26.07 26.73
N LEU A 661 27.09 26.35 26.25
CA LEU A 661 26.36 25.50 25.32
C LEU A 661 27.09 25.36 23.99
N LYS A 662 27.69 26.44 23.47
CA LYS A 662 28.48 26.41 22.24
C LYS A 662 29.76 25.59 22.38
N VAL A 663 30.42 25.67 23.54
CA VAL A 663 31.61 24.83 23.84
C VAL A 663 31.21 23.36 23.99
N ALA A 664 30.07 23.07 24.63
CA ALA A 664 29.56 21.71 24.77
C ALA A 664 29.18 21.09 23.42
N SER A 665 28.53 21.85 22.53
CA SER A 665 28.17 21.37 21.19
C SER A 665 29.41 21.08 20.34
N MET A 666 30.42 21.95 20.38
CA MET A 666 31.69 21.73 19.68
C MET A 666 32.44 20.48 20.19
N LYS A 667 32.47 20.25 21.51
CA LYS A 667 33.08 19.03 22.08
C LYS A 667 32.32 17.76 21.69
N LEU A 668 31.00 17.85 21.56
CA LEU A 668 30.15 16.73 21.17
C LEU A 668 30.34 16.39 19.67
N GLU A 669 30.48 17.41 18.81
CA GLU A 669 30.86 17.24 17.40
C GLU A 669 32.28 16.66 17.24
N GLN A 670 33.25 17.12 18.03
CA GLN A 670 34.61 16.55 18.03
C GLN A 670 34.61 15.07 18.44
N ARG A 671 33.88 14.69 19.49
CA ARG A 671 33.75 13.27 19.90
C ARG A 671 33.04 12.43 18.85
N ARG A 672 32.02 13.00 18.18
CA ARG A 672 31.29 12.33 17.11
C ARG A 672 32.19 12.06 15.90
N ALA A 673 32.98 13.05 15.47
CA ALA A 673 33.96 12.89 14.40
C ALA A 673 35.06 11.86 14.75
N GLN A 674 35.49 11.83 16.01
CA GLN A 674 36.47 10.86 16.48
C GLN A 674 35.91 9.43 16.50
N PHE A 675 34.66 9.26 16.93
CA PHE A 675 33.94 7.98 16.89
C PHE A 675 33.73 7.48 15.45
N GLU A 676 33.31 8.36 14.53
CA GLU A 676 33.16 8.03 13.10
C GLU A 676 34.48 7.55 12.49
N LYS A 677 35.61 8.16 12.86
CA LYS A 677 36.93 7.77 12.36
C LYS A 677 37.37 6.39 12.85
N VAL A 678 37.12 6.06 14.13
CA VAL A 678 37.44 4.75 14.72
C VAL A 678 36.57 3.65 14.10
N LYS A 679 35.27 3.90 13.97
CA LYS A 679 34.34 2.94 13.37
C LYS A 679 34.65 2.67 11.90
N LEU A 680 35.06 3.69 11.15
CA LEU A 680 35.49 3.53 9.76
C LEU A 680 36.78 2.70 9.64
N GLN A 681 37.69 2.76 10.62
CA GLN A 681 38.86 1.90 10.66
C GLN A 681 38.49 0.43 10.92
N GLU A 682 37.60 0.17 11.88
CA GLU A 682 37.11 -1.19 12.18
C GLU A 682 36.38 -1.81 10.97
N GLU A 683 35.52 -1.04 10.29
CA GLU A 683 34.80 -1.50 9.10
C GLU A 683 35.75 -1.79 7.93
N ASN A 684 36.83 -1.01 7.76
CA ASN A 684 37.84 -1.26 6.75
C ASN A 684 38.69 -2.52 7.03
N GLU A 685 39.02 -2.79 8.29
CA GLU A 685 39.71 -4.03 8.68
C GLU A 685 38.84 -5.26 8.43
N GLN A 686 37.55 -5.19 8.79
CA GLN A 686 36.59 -6.27 8.49
C GLN A 686 36.43 -6.48 6.98
N ALA A 687 36.35 -5.41 6.19
CA ALA A 687 36.27 -5.51 4.74
C ALA A 687 37.52 -6.18 4.13
N LEU A 688 38.70 -5.95 4.72
CA LEU A 688 39.94 -6.59 4.27
C LEU A 688 39.95 -8.10 4.57
N GLN A 689 39.49 -8.49 5.77
CA GLN A 689 39.37 -9.91 6.16
C GLN A 689 38.37 -10.66 5.27
N LEU A 690 37.21 -10.06 5.00
CA LEU A 690 36.19 -10.62 4.11
C LEU A 690 36.72 -10.83 2.68
N ARG A 691 37.52 -9.89 2.15
CA ARG A 691 38.13 -10.05 0.82
C ARG A 691 39.13 -11.21 0.77
N ALA A 692 39.93 -11.39 1.82
CA ALA A 692 40.84 -12.53 1.91
C ALA A 692 40.10 -13.87 1.95
N GLU A 693 38.99 -13.93 2.68
CA GLU A 693 38.12 -15.11 2.75
C GLU A 693 37.49 -15.44 1.38
N ILE A 694 37.03 -14.41 0.66
CA ILE A 694 36.49 -14.56 -0.70
C ILE A 694 37.52 -15.15 -1.66
N GLU A 695 38.76 -14.66 -1.64
CA GLU A 695 39.82 -15.20 -2.51
C GLU A 695 40.18 -16.64 -2.15
N ARG A 696 40.20 -16.98 -0.85
CA ARG A 696 40.39 -18.36 -0.39
C ARG A 696 39.27 -19.28 -0.87
N LEU A 697 38.02 -18.83 -0.80
CA LEU A 697 36.86 -19.59 -1.27
C LEU A 697 36.85 -19.75 -2.79
N LYS A 698 37.26 -18.74 -3.55
CA LYS A 698 37.44 -18.83 -5.00
C LYS A 698 38.50 -19.86 -5.37
N ALA A 699 39.66 -19.85 -4.69
CA ALA A 699 40.71 -20.84 -4.93
C ALA A 699 40.21 -22.28 -4.68
N LYS A 700 39.45 -22.47 -3.59
CA LYS A 700 38.84 -23.76 -3.26
C LYS A 700 37.77 -24.19 -4.26
N LEU A 701 37.00 -23.23 -4.80
CA LEU A 701 36.03 -23.49 -5.85
C LEU A 701 36.73 -23.97 -7.13
N ILE A 702 37.81 -23.30 -7.53
CA ILE A 702 38.62 -23.69 -8.71
C ILE A 702 39.20 -25.10 -8.53
N GLU A 703 39.70 -25.42 -7.34
CA GLU A 703 40.21 -26.76 -7.01
C GLU A 703 39.12 -27.84 -7.15
N LEU A 704 37.92 -27.59 -6.61
CA LEU A 704 36.78 -28.48 -6.71
C LEU A 704 36.26 -28.63 -8.15
N GLU A 705 36.22 -27.53 -8.92
CA GLU A 705 35.84 -27.53 -10.33
C GLU A 705 36.82 -28.36 -11.20
N THR A 706 38.11 -28.28 -10.88
CA THR A 706 39.17 -29.05 -11.54
C THR A 706 39.06 -30.55 -11.20
N MET A 707 38.77 -30.89 -9.94
CA MET A 707 38.48 -32.27 -9.52
C MET A 707 37.19 -32.83 -10.15
N GLY A 708 36.23 -31.95 -10.49
CA GLY A 708 34.96 -32.31 -11.14
C GLY A 708 35.02 -32.47 -12.66
N GLY A 709 36.20 -32.33 -13.29
CA GLY A 709 36.39 -32.57 -14.73
C GLY A 709 35.91 -31.44 -15.67
N ILE A 710 35.67 -30.23 -15.14
CA ILE A 710 35.27 -29.07 -15.95
C ILE A 710 36.54 -28.38 -16.50
N LYS A 711 36.76 -28.41 -17.82
CA LYS A 711 37.84 -27.63 -18.46
C LYS A 711 37.51 -26.14 -18.47
N GLN A 712 38.31 -25.32 -17.79
CA GLN A 712 38.22 -23.86 -17.88
C GLN A 712 38.83 -23.33 -19.20
N VAL A 713 38.10 -22.45 -19.87
CA VAL A 713 38.57 -21.69 -21.04
C VAL A 713 39.32 -20.46 -20.55
N SER A 714 40.62 -20.43 -20.79
CA SER A 714 41.49 -19.28 -20.50
C SER A 714 41.34 -18.20 -21.57
N GLY A 715 40.87 -17.01 -21.20
CA GLY A 715 40.94 -15.84 -22.08
C GLY A 715 39.93 -14.74 -21.81
N ILE A 716 40.05 -14.04 -20.68
CA ILE A 716 39.56 -12.66 -20.54
C ILE A 716 40.69 -11.84 -19.87
N PRO A 717 41.10 -10.68 -20.41
CA PRO A 717 42.18 -9.88 -19.85
C PRO A 717 41.83 -9.39 -18.45
N VAL A 718 42.71 -9.68 -17.49
CA VAL A 718 42.65 -9.15 -16.13
C VAL A 718 43.08 -7.69 -16.17
N PHE A 719 42.15 -6.78 -15.86
CA PHE A 719 42.51 -5.39 -15.57
C PHE A 719 43.10 -5.35 -14.15
N GLU A 720 44.43 -5.44 -14.05
CA GLU A 720 45.14 -5.14 -12.82
C GLU A 720 44.95 -3.66 -12.46
N LYS A 721 44.08 -3.37 -11.49
CA LYS A 721 44.14 -2.10 -10.75
C LYS A 721 45.14 -2.27 -9.61
N SER A 722 46.38 -1.88 -9.88
CA SER A 722 47.36 -1.56 -8.85
C SER A 722 46.88 -0.32 -8.07
N PHE A 723 46.34 -0.53 -6.87
CA PHE A 723 46.21 0.53 -5.87
C PHE A 723 47.28 0.34 -4.82
N LEU A 724 48.42 0.98 -5.06
CA LEU A 724 49.43 1.26 -4.04
C LEU A 724 48.79 2.14 -2.96
N VAL A 725 48.70 1.61 -1.75
CA VAL A 725 48.61 2.41 -0.53
C VAL A 725 49.89 3.23 -0.44
N LYS A 726 49.81 4.53 -0.71
CA LYS A 726 50.85 5.49 -0.29
C LYS A 726 50.33 6.29 0.89
N THR A 727 50.90 5.98 2.03
CA THR A 727 50.91 6.78 3.26
C THR A 727 51.44 8.18 2.97
N ASN A 728 50.69 9.22 3.34
CA ASN A 728 51.20 10.59 3.39
C ASN A 728 52.11 10.73 4.62
N ASN A 729 53.41 10.81 4.39
CA ASN A 729 54.32 11.58 5.22
C ASN A 729 55.11 12.52 4.29
N ASP A 730 54.80 13.80 4.42
CA ASP A 730 55.69 14.95 4.38
C ASP A 730 56.44 15.43 3.11
N LEU A 731 56.20 16.73 2.86
CA LEU A 731 57.10 17.81 2.39
C LEU A 731 57.25 18.10 0.88
N THR A 732 56.73 19.29 0.53
CA THR A 732 57.06 20.29 -0.52
C THR A 732 58.55 20.47 -0.92
N PRO A 733 58.95 21.30 -1.93
CA PRO A 733 58.20 22.05 -2.97
C PRO A 733 58.85 22.05 -4.40
N SER A 734 58.05 22.49 -5.39
CA SER A 734 58.36 23.36 -6.57
C SER A 734 59.68 23.29 -7.38
N VAL A 735 59.52 23.50 -8.71
CA VAL A 735 60.38 24.28 -9.64
C VAL A 735 61.10 23.50 -10.78
N GLN A 736 60.88 24.01 -12.01
CA GLN A 736 61.72 23.98 -13.23
C GLN A 736 61.83 22.66 -14.04
N MET A 737 61.96 22.66 -15.38
CA MET A 737 61.87 23.66 -16.45
C MET A 737 61.90 22.84 -17.77
N GLU A 738 61.22 23.34 -18.82
CA GLU A 738 61.72 23.50 -20.21
C GLU A 738 62.53 22.36 -20.89
N LYS A 739 62.36 22.02 -22.17
CA LYS A 739 61.79 22.70 -23.34
C LYS A 739 61.83 21.66 -24.48
N SER A 740 60.80 21.64 -25.32
CA SER A 740 60.98 21.52 -26.76
C SER A 740 59.86 22.26 -27.48
N ASN A 741 60.24 23.43 -28.00
CA ASN A 741 59.71 24.13 -29.18
C ASN A 741 59.40 23.14 -30.32
N GLU A 742 58.56 23.38 -31.33
CA GLU A 742 58.25 24.60 -32.09
C GLU A 742 57.09 24.27 -33.07
N GLN A 743 56.51 25.30 -33.70
CA GLN A 743 55.48 25.25 -34.76
C GLN A 743 54.01 25.25 -34.30
N ASN A 744 53.49 26.44 -33.97
CA ASN A 744 52.39 27.07 -34.71
C ASN A 744 51.91 28.33 -33.98
N VAL A 745 52.65 29.43 -34.17
CA VAL A 745 52.21 30.79 -33.82
C VAL A 745 52.20 31.59 -35.12
N ASN A 746 51.05 31.62 -35.83
CA ASN A 746 50.81 32.68 -36.82
C ASN A 746 49.35 32.94 -37.29
N GLU A 747 48.29 32.53 -36.56
CA GLU A 747 46.91 32.78 -37.04
C GLU A 747 45.94 33.52 -36.09
N VAL A 748 46.36 33.96 -34.90
CA VAL A 748 45.44 34.59 -33.93
C VAL A 748 45.42 36.13 -33.99
N ARG A 749 45.85 36.77 -35.10
CA ARG A 749 45.92 38.24 -35.21
C ARG A 749 45.01 38.91 -36.26
N ILE A 750 44.12 38.20 -36.95
CA ILE A 750 43.31 38.81 -38.04
C ILE A 750 41.77 38.77 -37.86
N LEU A 751 41.18 38.07 -36.89
CA LEU A 751 39.70 37.98 -36.80
C LEU A 751 39.03 38.75 -35.65
N ARG A 752 39.71 39.76 -35.08
CA ARG A 752 39.13 40.65 -34.04
C ARG A 752 38.67 42.03 -34.54
N LYS A 753 38.48 42.22 -35.85
CA LYS A 753 38.14 43.55 -36.42
C LYS A 753 36.88 43.63 -37.30
N GLU A 754 36.05 42.60 -37.41
CA GLU A 754 34.89 42.62 -38.33
C GLU A 754 33.51 42.32 -37.73
N VAL A 755 33.33 42.42 -36.41
CA VAL A 755 32.00 42.15 -35.77
C VAL A 755 31.38 43.42 -35.16
N LYS A 756 31.96 44.60 -35.37
CA LYS A 756 31.45 45.85 -34.76
C LYS A 756 30.65 46.79 -35.67
N ASP A 757 30.63 46.56 -36.99
CA ASP A 757 29.89 47.43 -37.94
C ASP A 757 28.95 46.63 -38.85
N ARG A 758 27.86 46.06 -38.31
CA ARG A 758 26.68 45.63 -39.09
C ARG A 758 25.38 45.74 -38.29
N ASN A 759 25.23 46.80 -37.50
CA ASN A 759 24.00 47.10 -36.81
C ASN A 759 23.53 48.52 -37.14
N GLU A 760 23.30 48.78 -38.43
CA GLU A 760 22.50 49.92 -38.91
C GLU A 760 22.30 49.80 -40.43
N SER A 761 21.21 49.14 -40.84
CA SER A 761 20.44 49.41 -42.09
C SER A 761 19.65 48.15 -42.52
N ALA A 762 18.32 48.25 -42.45
CA ALA A 762 17.35 47.79 -43.48
C ALA A 762 15.97 47.49 -42.86
N LYS A 763 15.16 48.55 -42.69
CA LYS A 763 13.72 48.46 -42.89
C LYS A 763 13.47 48.40 -44.40
N SER A 764 12.71 47.40 -44.87
CA SER A 764 11.57 47.53 -45.82
C SER A 764 11.42 46.39 -46.87
N LYS A 765 10.14 46.04 -47.09
CA LYS A 765 9.48 45.41 -48.25
C LYS A 765 9.46 43.87 -48.45
N LYS A 766 8.27 43.33 -48.09
CA LYS A 766 7.36 42.40 -48.80
C LYS A 766 7.88 41.53 -49.97
N GLY A 767 7.55 40.23 -49.88
CA GLY A 767 6.96 39.45 -50.97
C GLY A 767 7.72 38.19 -51.39
N GLY A 768 7.14 36.99 -51.17
CA GLY A 768 7.60 35.75 -51.79
C GLY A 768 7.27 34.48 -50.99
N SER A 769 6.24 33.75 -51.42
CA SER A 769 5.84 32.41 -50.96
C SER A 769 6.98 31.38 -51.09
N LYS A 770 7.15 30.51 -50.08
CA LYS A 770 7.73 29.16 -50.25
C LYS A 770 7.43 28.27 -49.02
N ASN A 771 6.64 27.23 -49.28
CA ASN A 771 6.47 25.96 -48.57
C ASN A 771 6.73 25.92 -47.06
N GLU A 772 5.65 25.93 -46.27
CA GLU A 772 5.68 25.43 -44.89
C GLU A 772 5.91 23.91 -44.93
N GLU A 773 7.16 23.48 -44.70
CA GLU A 773 7.41 22.17 -44.11
C GLU A 773 6.67 22.13 -42.76
N VAL A 774 5.80 21.13 -42.58
CA VAL A 774 5.14 20.86 -41.31
C VAL A 774 6.23 20.66 -40.26
N ASP A 775 6.34 21.58 -39.29
CA ASP A 775 7.32 21.57 -38.18
C ASP A 775 7.00 20.38 -37.25
N GLU A 776 7.33 19.15 -37.67
CA GLU A 776 6.99 17.91 -36.98
C GLU A 776 7.69 17.84 -35.61
N VAL A 777 6.91 17.58 -34.56
CA VAL A 777 7.41 17.41 -33.19
C VAL A 777 7.99 16.01 -33.06
N ASP A 778 9.32 15.92 -32.97
CA ASP A 778 10.04 14.66 -32.77
C ASP A 778 11.18 14.78 -31.74
N ILE A 779 11.75 13.62 -31.41
CA ILE A 779 12.85 13.49 -30.44
C ILE A 779 14.12 14.23 -30.85
N GLY A 780 14.31 14.50 -32.15
CA GLY A 780 15.47 15.21 -32.67
C GLY A 780 15.58 16.64 -32.15
N ARG A 781 14.48 17.24 -31.69
CA ARG A 781 14.45 18.58 -31.09
C ARG A 781 14.91 18.63 -29.63
N LEU A 782 15.03 17.49 -28.96
CA LEU A 782 15.52 17.41 -27.58
C LEU A 782 17.05 17.38 -27.56
N ASP A 783 17.66 18.15 -26.66
CA ASP A 783 19.09 18.09 -26.38
C ASP A 783 19.35 17.06 -25.28
N ILE A 784 19.45 15.78 -25.66
CA ILE A 784 19.73 14.68 -24.74
C ILE A 784 21.24 14.38 -24.76
N ARG A 785 21.87 14.36 -23.58
CA ARG A 785 23.32 14.13 -23.41
C ARG A 785 23.63 13.23 -22.23
N VAL A 786 24.81 12.63 -22.25
CA VAL A 786 25.43 12.00 -21.06
C VAL A 786 25.84 13.09 -20.08
N GLY A 787 25.45 12.95 -18.82
CA GLY A 787 25.83 13.84 -17.72
C GLY A 787 26.53 13.09 -16.59
N ARG A 788 27.48 13.72 -15.91
CA ARG A 788 28.14 13.19 -14.71
C ARG A 788 27.76 14.02 -13.49
N ILE A 789 27.25 13.35 -12.46
CA ILE A 789 26.91 14.00 -11.19
C ILE A 789 28.20 14.26 -10.42
N LEU A 790 28.67 15.51 -10.41
CA LEU A 790 29.87 15.94 -9.70
C LEU A 790 29.63 16.08 -8.20
N LYS A 791 28.41 16.47 -7.81
CA LYS A 791 28.00 16.65 -6.42
C LYS A 791 26.51 16.42 -6.29
N VAL A 792 26.08 15.68 -5.28
CA VAL A 792 24.67 15.50 -4.93
C VAL A 792 24.44 15.82 -3.46
N GLU A 793 23.40 16.60 -3.18
CA GLU A 793 22.98 16.93 -1.82
C GLU A 793 21.46 16.79 -1.70
N LYS A 794 20.95 16.45 -0.51
CA LYS A 794 19.50 16.49 -0.26
C LYS A 794 19.03 17.94 -0.20
N HIS A 795 17.88 18.23 -0.82
CA HIS A 795 17.30 19.56 -0.80
C HIS A 795 16.92 19.97 0.63
N ALA A 796 17.40 21.13 1.09
CA ALA A 796 17.23 21.59 2.48
C ALA A 796 15.75 21.69 2.92
N ASP A 797 14.88 22.13 2.01
CA ASP A 797 13.44 22.31 2.28
C ASP A 797 12.54 21.22 1.64
N ALA A 798 13.09 20.09 1.17
CA ALA A 798 12.28 19.04 0.52
C ALA A 798 12.87 17.62 0.64
N ASP A 799 12.15 16.72 1.33
CA ASP A 799 12.60 15.34 1.62
C ASP A 799 12.63 14.40 0.40
N SER A 800 12.06 14.82 -0.73
CA SER A 800 11.97 14.00 -1.94
C SER A 800 12.89 14.46 -3.08
N LEU A 801 13.68 15.53 -2.88
CA LEU A 801 14.47 16.15 -3.94
C LEU A 801 15.97 16.08 -3.65
N TYR A 802 16.73 15.70 -4.66
CA TYR A 802 18.18 15.91 -4.70
C TYR A 802 18.48 17.21 -5.45
N VAL A 803 19.60 17.83 -5.10
CA VAL A 803 20.21 18.95 -5.82
C VAL A 803 21.54 18.44 -6.36
N GLU A 804 21.62 18.28 -7.67
CA GLU A 804 22.79 17.77 -8.36
C GLU A 804 23.55 18.89 -9.09
N GLN A 805 24.88 18.93 -8.93
CA GLN A 805 25.77 19.64 -9.83
C GLN A 805 26.26 18.65 -10.88
N MET A 806 25.90 18.88 -12.14
CA MET A 806 26.10 17.93 -13.23
C MET A 806 26.97 18.51 -14.34
N ASP A 807 28.03 17.79 -14.70
CA ASP A 807 28.80 18.04 -15.92
C ASP A 807 28.08 17.40 -17.11
N VAL A 808 27.69 18.21 -18.09
CA VAL A 808 27.03 17.78 -19.34
C VAL A 808 27.85 18.18 -20.57
N GLY A 809 29.17 18.36 -20.42
CA GLY A 809 30.08 18.81 -21.47
C GLY A 809 29.96 20.31 -21.78
N GLU A 810 29.66 21.12 -20.76
CA GLU A 810 29.59 22.58 -20.84
C GLU A 810 30.65 23.21 -19.93
N ASP A 811 31.02 24.48 -20.17
CA ASP A 811 32.05 25.18 -19.39
C ASP A 811 31.76 25.28 -17.88
N LYS A 812 30.48 25.18 -17.49
CA LYS A 812 30.03 25.21 -16.10
C LYS A 812 29.09 24.04 -15.83
N PRO A 813 29.19 23.39 -14.65
CA PRO A 813 28.22 22.41 -14.22
C PRO A 813 26.81 23.00 -14.14
N ARG A 814 25.81 22.24 -14.59
CA ARG A 814 24.40 22.60 -14.45
C ARG A 814 23.87 22.17 -13.10
N THR A 815 22.97 22.98 -12.55
CA THR A 815 22.17 22.56 -11.39
C THR A 815 20.94 21.81 -11.89
N VAL A 816 20.79 20.55 -11.48
CA VAL A 816 19.60 19.73 -11.73
C VAL A 816 18.95 19.42 -10.38
N VAL A 817 17.62 19.39 -10.35
CA VAL A 817 16.85 19.00 -9.17
C VAL A 817 15.99 17.79 -9.54
N SER A 818 16.32 16.62 -8.99
CA SER A 818 15.64 15.36 -9.30
C SER A 818 14.82 14.81 -8.15
N GLY A 819 13.77 14.05 -8.45
CA GLY A 819 12.91 13.36 -7.48
C GLY A 819 13.46 12.01 -6.98
N LEU A 820 14.77 11.78 -7.09
CA LEU A 820 15.36 10.43 -6.94
C LEU A 820 15.66 10.02 -5.50
N VAL A 821 15.43 10.87 -4.48
CA VAL A 821 15.77 10.58 -3.07
C VAL A 821 15.18 9.27 -2.55
N ARG A 822 13.97 8.93 -3.00
CA ARG A 822 13.25 7.72 -2.56
C ARG A 822 13.61 6.47 -3.36
N HIS A 823 14.40 6.62 -4.43
CA HIS A 823 14.62 5.59 -5.43
C HIS A 823 16.10 5.20 -5.55
N VAL A 824 17.02 6.15 -5.42
CA VAL A 824 18.46 5.93 -5.54
C VAL A 824 19.18 6.50 -4.32
N PRO A 825 19.90 5.67 -3.54
CA PRO A 825 20.73 6.14 -2.43
C PRO A 825 21.78 7.16 -2.91
N ILE A 826 22.11 8.12 -2.05
CA ILE A 826 23.01 9.23 -2.40
C ILE A 826 24.41 8.73 -2.79
N GLU A 827 24.84 7.63 -2.19
CA GLU A 827 26.12 6.96 -2.44
C GLU A 827 26.20 6.40 -3.86
N GLN A 828 25.05 6.02 -4.44
CA GLN A 828 24.95 5.52 -5.83
C GLN A 828 24.75 6.65 -6.84
N MET A 829 24.53 7.88 -6.40
CA MET A 829 24.34 9.05 -7.26
C MET A 829 25.65 9.82 -7.46
N GLN A 830 26.48 9.89 -6.42
CA GLN A 830 27.75 10.62 -6.45
C GLN A 830 28.70 10.05 -7.52
N ASN A 831 29.25 10.90 -8.39
CA ASN A 831 30.14 10.56 -9.51
C ASN A 831 29.56 9.64 -10.59
N ARG A 832 28.24 9.38 -10.58
CA ARG A 832 27.58 8.50 -11.56
C ARG A 832 27.31 9.20 -12.89
N LEU A 833 27.40 8.44 -13.98
CA LEU A 833 26.94 8.85 -15.31
C LEU A 833 25.43 8.61 -15.45
N VAL A 834 24.72 9.58 -16.02
CA VAL A 834 23.27 9.57 -16.22
C VAL A 834 22.91 10.18 -17.58
N ILE A 835 21.69 9.96 -18.06
CA ILE A 835 21.17 10.64 -19.26
C ILE A 835 20.35 11.87 -18.84
N CYS A 836 20.65 13.02 -19.44
CA CYS A 836 20.05 14.30 -19.09
C CYS A 836 19.47 15.02 -20.31
N VAL A 837 18.30 15.64 -20.16
CA VAL A 837 17.72 16.57 -21.13
C VAL A 837 18.12 17.99 -20.76
N CYS A 838 18.88 18.66 -21.65
CA CYS A 838 19.58 19.91 -21.35
C CYS A 838 18.89 21.18 -21.90
N ASN A 839 17.94 21.07 -22.84
CA ASN A 839 17.28 22.22 -23.46
C ASN A 839 15.86 22.50 -22.94
N LEU A 840 15.46 21.91 -21.81
CA LEU A 840 14.22 22.28 -21.14
C LEU A 840 14.31 23.70 -20.58
N LYS A 841 13.19 24.42 -20.57
CA LYS A 841 13.13 25.73 -19.90
C LYS A 841 13.38 25.53 -18.39
N PRO A 842 14.31 26.28 -17.75
CA PRO A 842 14.58 26.14 -16.33
C PRO A 842 13.33 26.33 -15.47
N VAL A 843 13.17 25.50 -14.43
CA VAL A 843 12.02 25.52 -13.51
C VAL A 843 12.51 25.60 -12.08
N LYS A 844 11.91 26.50 -11.29
CA LYS A 844 12.17 26.56 -9.85
C LYS A 844 11.41 25.45 -9.12
N MET A 845 12.16 24.54 -8.49
CA MET A 845 11.65 23.48 -7.64
C MET A 845 12.02 23.81 -6.20
N ARG A 846 11.02 24.18 -5.38
CA ARG A 846 11.20 24.52 -3.96
C ARG A 846 12.26 25.59 -3.67
N GLY A 847 12.47 26.50 -4.63
CA GLY A 847 13.36 27.66 -4.49
C GLY A 847 14.67 27.53 -5.27
N ILE A 848 15.07 26.32 -5.66
CA ILE A 848 16.27 26.05 -6.47
C ILE A 848 15.86 25.90 -7.94
N GLU A 849 16.61 26.53 -8.84
CA GLU A 849 16.36 26.45 -10.28
C GLU A 849 16.99 25.19 -10.87
N SER A 850 16.16 24.29 -11.43
CA SER A 850 16.61 23.13 -12.19
C SER A 850 16.78 23.50 -13.66
N GLN A 851 17.97 23.26 -14.21
CA GLN A 851 18.38 23.60 -15.58
C GLN A 851 18.52 22.36 -16.49
N GLY A 852 17.88 21.26 -16.09
CA GLY A 852 17.85 20.00 -16.83
C GLY A 852 16.94 18.98 -16.16
N MET A 853 16.88 17.78 -16.74
CA MET A 853 16.08 16.68 -16.22
C MET A 853 16.77 15.34 -16.48
N VAL A 854 16.91 14.53 -15.44
CA VAL A 854 17.49 13.18 -15.53
C VAL A 854 16.44 12.20 -16.03
N LEU A 855 16.74 11.49 -17.12
CA LEU A 855 15.85 10.48 -17.69
C LEU A 855 15.97 9.15 -16.94
N CYS A 856 14.83 8.63 -16.50
CA CYS A 856 14.74 7.37 -15.78
C CYS A 856 13.66 6.47 -16.38
N ALA A 857 13.87 5.15 -16.33
CA ALA A 857 12.80 4.20 -16.55
C ALA A 857 11.90 4.20 -15.30
N SER A 858 10.60 4.41 -15.46
CA SER A 858 9.70 4.62 -14.32
C SER A 858 8.41 3.84 -14.42
N THR A 859 8.02 3.25 -13.29
CA THR A 859 6.67 2.75 -13.00
C THR A 859 6.14 3.49 -11.77
N PRO A 860 4.84 3.37 -11.43
CA PRO A 860 4.34 3.88 -10.15
C PRO A 860 5.06 3.32 -8.91
N GLU A 861 5.74 2.16 -9.03
CA GLU A 861 6.31 1.41 -7.90
C GLU A 861 7.85 1.45 -7.85
N LYS A 862 8.51 1.62 -8.99
CA LYS A 862 9.97 1.59 -9.13
C LYS A 862 10.46 2.59 -10.17
N VAL A 863 11.55 3.29 -9.83
CA VAL A 863 12.30 4.15 -10.75
C VAL A 863 13.74 3.64 -10.79
N GLU A 864 14.29 3.47 -11.97
CA GLU A 864 15.70 3.10 -12.16
C GLU A 864 16.38 3.99 -13.20
N LEU A 865 17.68 4.21 -12.99
CA LEU A 865 18.51 4.98 -13.91
C LEU A 865 18.77 4.17 -15.18
N ILE A 866 18.87 4.88 -16.30
CA ILE A 866 19.24 4.28 -17.59
C ILE A 866 20.76 3.98 -17.58
N GLU A 867 21.12 2.76 -17.94
CA GLU A 867 22.50 2.27 -18.09
C GLU A 867 22.95 2.32 -19.55
N PHE A 868 24.25 2.50 -19.72
CA PHE A 868 24.96 2.57 -21.00
C PHE A 868 26.45 2.30 -20.71
N ASP A 869 27.26 2.20 -21.76
CA ASP A 869 28.69 1.91 -21.65
C ASP A 869 29.42 2.91 -20.73
N GLU A 870 30.12 2.39 -19.72
CA GLU A 870 30.87 3.18 -18.73
C GLU A 870 32.02 3.99 -19.34
N SER A 871 32.47 3.64 -20.56
CA SER A 871 33.47 4.40 -21.31
C SER A 871 32.95 5.71 -21.90
N CYS A 872 31.63 5.97 -21.84
CA CYS A 872 31.03 7.21 -22.30
C CYS A 872 31.50 8.41 -21.46
N ILE A 873 31.70 9.56 -22.11
CA ILE A 873 32.15 10.79 -21.46
C ILE A 873 31.02 11.83 -21.37
N PRO A 874 31.04 12.70 -20.35
CA PRO A 874 30.06 13.79 -20.23
C PRO A 874 29.98 14.65 -21.50
N GLY A 875 28.76 15.00 -21.88
CA GLY A 875 28.46 15.82 -23.06
C GLY A 875 28.24 15.05 -24.36
N GLN A 876 28.50 13.74 -24.40
CA GLN A 876 28.18 12.94 -25.58
C GLN A 876 26.67 12.96 -25.89
N PRO A 877 26.28 13.18 -27.17
CA PRO A 877 24.89 13.27 -27.55
C PRO A 877 24.23 11.89 -27.58
N VAL A 878 22.96 11.83 -27.18
CA VAL A 878 22.11 10.68 -27.46
C VAL A 878 21.39 10.90 -28.78
N THR A 879 21.44 9.92 -29.67
CA THR A 879 20.77 9.90 -30.98
C THR A 879 19.72 8.80 -31.01
N CYS A 880 18.72 8.96 -31.88
CA CYS A 880 17.71 7.95 -32.13
C CYS A 880 17.78 7.58 -33.62
N GLU A 881 17.84 6.29 -33.92
CA GLU A 881 17.93 5.81 -35.30
C GLU A 881 16.69 6.25 -36.10
N GLY A 882 16.90 6.75 -37.32
CA GLY A 882 15.83 7.29 -38.16
C GLY A 882 15.39 8.74 -37.87
N TYR A 883 15.93 9.40 -36.82
CA TYR A 883 15.61 10.79 -36.49
C TYR A 883 16.85 11.70 -36.56
N LYS A 884 16.74 12.78 -37.34
CA LYS A 884 17.82 13.78 -37.45
C LYS A 884 17.88 14.65 -36.19
N ARG A 885 19.00 14.58 -35.47
CA ARG A 885 19.29 15.43 -34.29
C ARG A 885 19.39 16.91 -34.71
N ARG A 886 18.53 17.73 -34.12
CA ARG A 886 18.38 19.19 -34.34
C ARG A 886 17.87 19.88 -33.07
N PRO A 887 18.63 19.87 -31.96
CA PRO A 887 18.13 20.38 -30.69
C PRO A 887 17.81 21.87 -30.77
N ASP A 888 16.64 22.26 -30.28
CA ASP A 888 16.33 23.69 -30.10
C ASP A 888 17.22 24.26 -28.98
N PRO A 889 17.66 25.53 -29.05
CA PRO A 889 18.47 26.15 -27.99
C PRO A 889 17.81 26.09 -26.61
N VAL A 890 16.50 26.36 -26.56
CA VAL A 890 15.61 26.15 -25.41
C VAL A 890 14.23 25.79 -25.94
N LEU A 891 13.63 24.71 -25.42
CA LEU A 891 12.29 24.26 -25.80
C LEU A 891 11.24 25.30 -25.41
N ASN A 892 10.38 25.66 -26.37
CA ASN A 892 9.26 26.55 -26.12
C ASN A 892 8.11 25.79 -25.44
N PRO A 893 7.71 26.11 -24.20
CA PRO A 893 6.64 25.40 -23.51
C PRO A 893 5.28 25.45 -24.23
N LYS A 894 5.05 26.48 -25.09
CA LYS A 894 3.82 26.58 -25.89
C LYS A 894 3.75 25.55 -27.01
N LYS A 895 4.90 25.06 -27.50
CA LYS A 895 4.97 24.05 -28.57
C LYS A 895 4.80 22.62 -28.04
N LYS A 896 4.76 22.41 -26.72
CA LYS A 896 4.53 21.11 -26.06
C LYS A 896 5.43 19.97 -26.60
N ILE A 897 6.70 20.28 -26.89
CA ILE A 897 7.62 19.36 -27.58
C ILE A 897 7.91 18.14 -26.70
N TRP A 898 8.21 18.36 -25.42
CA TRP A 898 8.42 17.25 -24.47
C TRP A 898 7.15 16.41 -24.30
N GLU A 899 5.99 17.06 -24.16
CA GLU A 899 4.70 16.38 -24.01
C GLU A 899 4.28 15.60 -25.27
N GLY A 900 4.78 15.97 -26.44
CA GLY A 900 4.60 15.23 -27.69
C GLY A 900 5.55 14.02 -27.81
N VAL A 901 6.78 14.12 -27.29
CA VAL A 901 7.80 13.06 -27.39
C VAL A 901 7.69 12.03 -26.27
N ALA A 902 7.39 12.46 -25.03
CA ALA A 902 7.40 11.61 -23.84
C ALA A 902 6.45 10.39 -23.89
N PRO A 903 5.24 10.43 -24.48
CA PRO A 903 4.36 9.26 -24.56
C PRO A 903 4.95 8.10 -25.38
N ASP A 904 5.81 8.42 -26.35
CA ASP A 904 6.44 7.44 -27.24
C ASP A 904 7.83 7.01 -26.77
N LEU A 905 8.36 7.62 -25.70
CA LEU A 905 9.65 7.27 -25.10
C LEU A 905 9.45 6.22 -24.01
N LYS A 906 9.90 4.99 -24.28
CA LYS A 906 9.66 3.84 -23.41
C LYS A 906 10.80 2.84 -23.45
N VAL A 907 10.86 1.97 -22.45
CA VAL A 907 11.70 0.77 -22.47
C VAL A 907 10.92 -0.34 -23.16
N ASN A 908 11.49 -1.01 -24.16
CA ASN A 908 10.85 -2.13 -24.85
C ASN A 908 10.96 -3.46 -24.03
N PHE A 909 10.48 -4.57 -24.60
CA PHE A 909 10.54 -5.89 -23.95
C PHE A 909 11.97 -6.44 -23.80
N GLU A 910 12.92 -5.95 -24.59
CA GLU A 910 14.34 -6.32 -24.54
C GLU A 910 15.12 -5.50 -23.50
N GLY A 911 14.51 -4.46 -22.92
CA GLY A 911 15.16 -3.57 -21.96
C GLY A 911 15.84 -2.36 -22.59
N ARG A 912 15.67 -2.13 -23.89
CA ARG A 912 16.23 -0.98 -24.61
C ARG A 912 15.30 0.23 -24.52
N VAL A 913 15.86 1.41 -24.32
CA VAL A 913 15.12 2.67 -24.43
C VAL A 913 14.88 2.97 -25.90
N VAL A 914 13.61 3.12 -26.28
CA VAL A 914 13.17 3.35 -27.65
C VAL A 914 12.24 4.55 -27.74
N TYR A 915 12.26 5.22 -28.89
CA TYR A 915 11.27 6.22 -29.30
C TYR A 915 10.58 5.75 -30.58
N LYS A 916 9.25 5.61 -30.56
CA LYS A 916 8.46 5.03 -31.67
C LYS A 916 9.03 3.70 -32.21
N GLY A 917 9.63 2.90 -31.32
CA GLY A 917 10.23 1.60 -31.64
C GLY A 917 11.71 1.65 -32.06
N GLN A 918 12.29 2.82 -32.29
CA GLN A 918 13.70 2.97 -32.66
C GLN A 918 14.59 3.16 -31.42
N PRO A 919 15.76 2.50 -31.33
CA PRO A 919 16.63 2.55 -30.16
C PRO A 919 17.32 3.90 -30.01
N LEU A 920 17.49 4.33 -28.76
CA LEU A 920 18.35 5.46 -28.40
C LEU A 920 19.77 4.96 -28.13
N LEU A 921 20.74 5.65 -28.72
CA LEU A 921 22.16 5.30 -28.67
C LEU A 921 22.98 6.50 -28.21
N VAL A 922 23.93 6.31 -27.30
CA VAL A 922 24.96 7.31 -27.01
C VAL A 922 25.94 7.34 -28.19
N ASN A 923 26.11 8.51 -28.79
CA ASN A 923 26.97 8.77 -29.94
C ASN A 923 26.74 7.79 -31.12
N GLY A 924 25.53 7.26 -31.26
CA GLY A 924 25.19 6.27 -32.31
C GLY A 924 25.76 4.86 -32.10
N LEU A 925 26.35 4.55 -30.94
CA LEU A 925 27.03 3.27 -30.70
C LEU A 925 26.49 2.52 -29.48
N SER A 926 26.49 3.12 -28.29
CA SER A 926 26.10 2.44 -27.06
C SER A 926 24.58 2.51 -26.83
N PRO A 927 23.84 1.40 -26.79
CA PRO A 927 22.41 1.42 -26.51
C PRO A 927 22.11 1.85 -25.08
N LEU A 928 21.01 2.58 -24.92
CA LEU A 928 20.44 2.90 -23.61
C LEU A 928 19.60 1.74 -23.10
N LEU A 929 19.89 1.27 -21.89
CA LEU A 929 19.28 0.08 -21.28
C LEU A 929 18.66 0.40 -19.92
N ALA A 930 17.56 -0.27 -19.60
CA ALA A 930 17.00 -0.27 -18.25
C ALA A 930 17.39 -1.60 -17.55
N PRO A 931 17.96 -1.56 -16.33
CA PRO A 931 18.44 -2.75 -15.64
C PRO A 931 17.39 -3.88 -15.53
N SER A 932 16.15 -3.54 -15.19
CA SER A 932 15.13 -4.54 -14.84
C SER A 932 13.72 -4.24 -15.35
N LEU A 933 13.40 -2.99 -15.64
CA LEU A 933 12.08 -2.58 -16.11
C LEU A 933 11.93 -2.85 -17.61
N ARG A 934 10.74 -3.30 -18.02
CA ARG A 934 10.39 -3.64 -19.41
C ARG A 934 8.99 -3.12 -19.73
N ASN A 935 8.77 -2.60 -20.94
CA ASN A 935 7.50 -2.03 -21.39
C ASN A 935 7.00 -0.87 -20.50
N VAL A 936 7.92 -0.04 -20.00
CA VAL A 936 7.62 1.10 -19.11
C VAL A 936 7.97 2.43 -19.76
N PRO A 937 7.30 3.54 -19.41
CA PRO A 937 7.68 4.85 -19.90
C PRO A 937 9.03 5.30 -19.34
N VAL A 938 9.77 6.06 -20.15
CA VAL A 938 10.95 6.82 -19.71
C VAL A 938 10.54 8.26 -19.48
N LYS A 939 10.86 8.80 -18.31
CA LYS A 939 10.44 10.14 -17.88
C LYS A 939 11.59 10.94 -17.34
#